data_AF-A0A1E1LMK4-F1
#
_entry.id   AF-A0A1E1LMK4-F1
#
_cell.length_a   1.000
_cell.length_b   1.000
_cell.length_c   1.000
_cell.angle_alpha   90.00
_cell.angle_beta   90.00
_cell.angle_gamma   90.00
#
_symmetry.space_group_name_H-M   'P 1'
#
loop_
_entity.id
_entity.type
_entity.pdbx_description
1 polymer ?
#
loop_
_entity_poly.entity_id
_entity_poly.type
_entity_poly.pdbx_seq_one_letter_code
_entity_poly.pdbx_strand_id
1 'polypeptide(L)'
;MADGSLGTLMVAEPRLTDYYVATADEVELFKFAAWKLIKAATGSKLEAVIAMGTFNVLPLKTCHFEHLLKLRLSVSTFSPEAETWLTTFWKEWNARSVGVQNDEVMKFTSHLYRATRNGVVHYLVPQEFDRLPVVVSSSVLVHRQLCEAIPGIYHVSPEFLPKYLAVNEINLFCEMSFCRFMRTLGNLGVQGSVGSNIDDSRRQTLRILVIYHVTRNILRLESQFPGLKVQIQNLPIWPGFTTASTLPLICARGAYIADDSSMLVSWIPQSGFFIDPKFLIDVGYPNSALCLGRLGACKLSADALLQLHILPLPQDVGKACLEEYNALVDTLAKTPLASYDTLKTNLIAIVGNMKLRLVSQLFDHDNPIFKAAFVLENSTRFVHLDLRIHREFWLRCGLHTDVLNMVDSARYLECIQIMAFRAKNSRAQDHTYYRDMKVVLEPLTELNHRLNRLSPTVWATIGDVKVFQSRTVFNDEYGHQREIMAGVAKEKPMQSLSELISRAYIPICWSQVPFAIHEPSSHVFNQMSKKGKPHVSLVWKHLQTLKFISLQLKPYHVKDSLGDLRKTYQHLQDHLEESTGTFILNDNEVWLNMSEWNHLTVLMEDLRSSWQSLDKLVLSSSVDSGSVQAVRPGLMVFEKLLRRLGCKAIMYPTMEKLPEVEGFSLVAALRQLRKDRKLLDVTYSSEGRTIEAHTVVLASISKYCRIHYANWTRPPVISFDRTVDKDFFLTFRTLEILIDYAYEEPIDWKKMLVLETDDHFEIAHKRDMLLNICKGADYWGIPSLLALAEHQLLHAGKQMINLDNVYEVKRIAEDSRASLFLKLCQDFIDGNLDAVVRAHSQRSG
;
A
#
# COMPACT_ATOMS: atom_id res chain seq x y z
N MET A 1 -41.78 -1.77 109.06
CA MET A 1 -40.33 -2.00 109.16
C MET A 1 -40.15 -3.47 109.50
N ALA A 2 -39.57 -4.24 108.57
CA ALA A 2 -39.34 -5.68 108.70
C ALA A 2 -38.12 -5.93 109.62
N ASP A 3 -38.31 -6.68 110.69
CA ASP A 3 -37.35 -6.87 111.78
C ASP A 3 -36.40 -8.06 111.59
N GLY A 4 -36.47 -8.78 110.47
CA GLY A 4 -35.61 -9.95 110.24
C GLY A 4 -35.84 -11.07 111.26
N SER A 5 -37.06 -11.15 111.81
CA SER A 5 -37.52 -12.30 112.60
C SER A 5 -37.95 -13.44 111.67
N LEU A 6 -37.60 -14.66 112.04
CA LEU A 6 -37.91 -15.87 111.28
C LEU A 6 -39.43 -16.02 111.10
N GLY A 7 -39.89 -15.99 109.84
CA GLY A 7 -41.15 -16.66 109.51
C GLY A 7 -41.05 -18.15 109.87
N THR A 8 -42.18 -18.78 110.16
CA THR A 8 -42.29 -20.11 110.72
C THR A 8 -41.44 -21.13 109.94
N LEU A 9 -40.37 -21.64 110.57
CA LEU A 9 -39.53 -22.69 110.01
C LEU A 9 -40.38 -23.93 109.72
N MET A 10 -40.42 -24.39 108.47
CA MET A 10 -41.21 -25.55 108.08
C MET A 10 -40.31 -26.73 107.67
N VAL A 11 -40.66 -27.92 108.14
CA VAL A 11 -40.04 -29.20 107.74
C VAL A 11 -40.66 -29.68 106.42
N ALA A 12 -39.82 -30.22 105.54
CA ALA A 12 -40.04 -30.40 104.11
C ALA A 12 -41.40 -30.94 103.61
N GLU A 13 -41.96 -30.14 102.69
CA GLU A 13 -42.86 -30.39 101.54
C GLU A 13 -44.39 -30.48 101.67
N PRO A 14 -45.12 -29.86 100.70
CA PRO A 14 -44.60 -29.08 99.55
C PRO A 14 -44.25 -27.63 99.96
N ARG A 15 -43.03 -27.20 99.61
CA ARG A 15 -42.45 -25.91 100.05
C ARG A 15 -43.12 -24.74 99.33
N LEU A 16 -43.86 -23.91 100.06
CA LEU A 16 -44.49 -22.69 99.51
C LEU A 16 -43.52 -21.50 99.44
N THR A 17 -42.48 -21.43 100.29
CA THR A 17 -41.54 -20.30 100.34
C THR A 17 -40.21 -20.67 101.01
N ASP A 18 -39.09 -20.36 100.36
CA ASP A 18 -37.73 -20.46 100.92
C ASP A 18 -37.25 -19.11 101.52
N TYR A 19 -36.52 -19.19 102.63
CA TYR A 19 -35.82 -18.09 103.30
C TYR A 19 -34.31 -18.22 103.08
N TYR A 20 -33.62 -17.08 102.95
CA TYR A 20 -32.20 -17.04 102.59
C TYR A 20 -31.37 -16.36 103.67
N VAL A 21 -30.29 -17.00 104.12
CA VAL A 21 -29.29 -16.36 104.98
C VAL A 21 -28.43 -15.42 104.16
N ALA A 22 -28.43 -14.14 104.53
CA ALA A 22 -27.83 -13.04 103.78
C ALA A 22 -26.92 -12.18 104.67
N THR A 23 -25.84 -11.66 104.10
CA THR A 23 -24.95 -10.67 104.73
C THR A 23 -25.67 -9.33 104.93
N ALA A 24 -25.08 -8.43 105.72
CA ALA A 24 -25.66 -7.09 105.94
C ALA A 24 -25.89 -6.35 104.60
N ASP A 25 -24.91 -6.42 103.70
CA ASP A 25 -24.99 -5.80 102.36
C ASP A 25 -26.07 -6.46 101.48
N GLU A 26 -26.25 -7.78 101.55
CA GLU A 26 -27.30 -8.48 100.81
C GLU A 26 -28.70 -8.18 101.36
N VAL A 27 -28.83 -7.99 102.66
CA VAL A 27 -30.10 -7.60 103.29
C VAL A 27 -30.51 -6.20 102.83
N GLU A 28 -29.57 -5.25 102.72
CA GLU A 28 -29.85 -3.94 102.13
C GLU A 28 -30.12 -4.04 100.63
N LEU A 29 -29.38 -4.88 99.89
CA LEU A 29 -29.57 -5.09 98.46
C LEU A 29 -30.97 -5.66 98.14
N PHE A 30 -31.43 -6.65 98.90
CA PHE A 30 -32.73 -7.31 98.69
C PHE A 30 -33.78 -6.84 99.70
N LYS A 31 -33.68 -5.61 100.21
CA LYS A 31 -34.59 -5.05 101.24
C LYS A 31 -36.08 -5.13 100.89
N PHE A 32 -36.43 -5.05 99.61
CA PHE A 32 -37.80 -5.25 99.12
C PHE A 32 -38.32 -6.68 99.36
N ALA A 33 -37.41 -7.65 99.45
CA ALA A 33 -37.65 -9.04 99.82
C ALA A 33 -37.15 -9.35 101.24
N ALA A 34 -36.98 -8.34 102.12
CA ALA A 34 -36.44 -8.54 103.47
C ALA A 34 -37.20 -9.59 104.29
N TRP A 35 -38.50 -9.79 104.02
CA TRP A 35 -39.32 -10.83 104.63
C TRP A 35 -38.89 -12.27 104.27
N LYS A 36 -38.06 -12.45 103.24
CA LYS A 36 -37.42 -13.72 102.87
C LYS A 36 -35.96 -13.83 103.34
N LEU A 37 -35.40 -12.80 103.97
CA LEU A 37 -33.97 -12.75 104.30
C LEU A 37 -33.74 -12.89 105.80
N ILE A 38 -32.77 -13.72 106.16
CA ILE A 38 -32.31 -13.92 107.54
C ILE A 38 -30.92 -13.31 107.65
N LYS A 39 -30.73 -12.39 108.60
CA LYS A 39 -29.42 -11.75 108.84
C LYS A 39 -28.36 -12.79 109.21
N ALA A 40 -27.14 -12.64 108.69
CA ALA A 40 -26.03 -13.56 108.96
C ALA A 40 -25.78 -13.86 110.45
N ALA A 41 -25.96 -12.88 111.36
CA ALA A 41 -25.83 -13.09 112.81
C ALA A 41 -26.89 -14.05 113.41
N THR A 42 -28.05 -14.15 112.76
CA THR A 42 -29.09 -15.14 113.07
C THR A 42 -28.80 -16.45 112.34
N GLY A 43 -28.29 -16.39 111.11
CA GLY A 43 -27.89 -17.55 110.32
C GLY A 43 -26.76 -18.38 110.95
N SER A 44 -25.78 -17.76 111.61
CA SER A 44 -24.71 -18.46 112.33
C SER A 44 -25.24 -19.31 113.49
N LYS A 45 -26.35 -18.91 114.11
CA LYS A 45 -27.04 -19.71 115.13
C LYS A 45 -27.80 -20.91 114.54
N LEU A 46 -28.01 -20.92 113.22
CA LEU A 46 -28.75 -21.94 112.48
C LEU A 46 -27.84 -22.80 111.58
N GLU A 47 -26.52 -22.67 111.70
CA GLU A 47 -25.55 -23.30 110.80
C GLU A 47 -25.69 -24.83 110.74
N ALA A 48 -25.90 -25.48 111.90
CA ALA A 48 -26.14 -26.92 111.97
C ALA A 48 -27.42 -27.36 111.25
N VAL A 49 -28.47 -26.52 111.27
CA VAL A 49 -29.76 -26.78 110.64
C VAL A 49 -29.69 -26.57 109.13
N ILE A 50 -28.95 -25.54 108.69
CA ILE A 50 -28.69 -25.26 107.27
C ILE A 50 -27.88 -26.38 106.63
N ALA A 51 -26.87 -26.92 107.35
CA ALA A 51 -26.05 -28.04 106.88
C ALA A 51 -26.86 -29.34 106.69
N MET A 52 -27.94 -29.54 107.45
CA MET A 52 -28.80 -30.71 107.36
C MET A 52 -29.79 -30.67 106.17
N GLY A 53 -30.08 -29.50 105.58
CA GLY A 53 -30.94 -29.36 104.40
C GLY A 53 -32.45 -29.66 104.61
N THR A 54 -32.88 -29.85 105.85
CA THR A 54 -34.24 -30.31 106.24
C THR A 54 -35.30 -29.20 106.35
N PHE A 55 -34.88 -27.93 106.39
CA PHE A 55 -35.76 -26.76 106.55
C PHE A 55 -35.72 -25.86 105.32
N ASN A 56 -36.73 -24.99 105.17
CA ASN A 56 -36.81 -23.98 104.10
C ASN A 56 -35.85 -22.78 104.27
N VAL A 57 -34.66 -23.00 104.86
CA VAL A 57 -33.61 -21.99 105.04
C VAL A 57 -32.35 -22.41 104.28
N LEU A 58 -31.89 -21.55 103.38
CA LEU A 58 -30.74 -21.82 102.52
C LEU A 58 -29.71 -20.68 102.61
N PRO A 59 -28.41 -20.94 102.39
CA PRO A 59 -27.46 -19.86 102.15
C PRO A 59 -27.84 -19.13 100.84
N LEU A 60 -27.80 -17.80 100.85
CA LEU A 60 -28.03 -17.04 99.63
C LEU A 60 -26.89 -17.29 98.63
N LYS A 61 -27.23 -17.75 97.42
CA LYS A 61 -26.31 -18.05 96.32
C LYS A 61 -26.73 -17.27 95.08
N THR A 62 -25.82 -17.09 94.13
CA THR A 62 -26.08 -16.34 92.87
C THR A 62 -27.29 -16.87 92.10
N CYS A 63 -27.51 -18.19 92.07
CA CYS A 63 -28.65 -18.81 91.40
C CYS A 63 -30.02 -18.42 92.00
N HIS A 64 -30.06 -17.96 93.25
CA HIS A 64 -31.30 -17.50 93.91
C HIS A 64 -31.63 -16.04 93.61
N PHE A 65 -30.70 -15.27 93.02
CA PHE A 65 -30.87 -13.82 92.83
C PHE A 65 -32.05 -13.53 91.92
N GLU A 66 -32.25 -14.26 90.82
CA GLU A 66 -33.39 -14.05 89.92
C GLU A 66 -34.74 -14.15 90.63
N HIS A 67 -34.88 -15.16 91.50
CA HIS A 67 -36.12 -15.37 92.24
C HIS A 67 -36.42 -14.20 93.19
N LEU A 68 -35.38 -13.67 93.85
CA LEU A 68 -35.52 -12.49 94.68
C LEU A 68 -35.80 -11.25 93.82
N LEU A 69 -35.06 -11.05 92.74
CA LEU A 69 -35.20 -9.90 91.83
C LEU A 69 -36.62 -9.76 91.26
N LYS A 70 -37.31 -10.87 90.97
CA LYS A 70 -38.73 -10.88 90.53
C LYS A 70 -39.70 -10.25 91.54
N LEU A 71 -39.35 -10.19 92.82
CA LEU A 71 -40.17 -9.56 93.86
C LEU A 71 -40.03 -8.04 93.90
N ARG A 72 -39.05 -7.48 93.19
CA ARG A 72 -38.87 -6.04 93.08
C ARG A 72 -39.81 -5.47 92.03
N LEU A 73 -40.46 -4.35 92.35
CA LEU A 73 -41.19 -3.56 91.36
C LEU A 73 -40.22 -3.10 90.26
N SER A 74 -40.57 -3.40 89.02
CA SER A 74 -39.78 -3.06 87.84
C SER A 74 -39.81 -1.55 87.58
N VAL A 75 -38.63 -0.92 87.52
CA VAL A 75 -38.46 0.48 87.18
C VAL A 75 -37.76 0.58 85.83
N SER A 76 -38.46 1.05 84.80
CA SER A 76 -37.95 1.14 83.43
C SER A 76 -37.39 2.53 83.06
N THR A 77 -37.64 3.55 83.88
CA THR A 77 -37.18 4.95 83.71
C THR A 77 -36.35 5.41 84.90
N PHE A 78 -35.55 6.46 84.73
CA PHE A 78 -34.66 6.97 85.77
C PHE A 78 -35.34 7.22 87.13
N SER A 79 -34.71 6.77 88.20
CA SER A 79 -34.97 7.25 89.57
C SER A 79 -33.69 7.20 90.42
N PRO A 80 -33.44 8.18 91.31
CA PRO A 80 -32.26 8.19 92.18
C PRO A 80 -32.11 6.93 93.06
N GLU A 81 -33.25 6.39 93.50
CA GLU A 81 -33.30 5.15 94.30
C GLU A 81 -32.91 3.92 93.48
N ALA A 82 -33.39 3.81 92.23
CA ALA A 82 -33.01 2.71 91.35
C ALA A 82 -31.54 2.78 90.97
N GLU A 83 -31.00 3.97 90.72
CA GLU A 83 -29.58 4.19 90.40
C GLU A 83 -28.66 3.74 91.54
N THR A 84 -28.95 4.20 92.77
CA THR A 84 -28.18 3.86 93.97
C THR A 84 -28.22 2.34 94.21
N TRP A 85 -29.40 1.75 94.11
CA TRP A 85 -29.56 0.31 94.26
C TRP A 85 -28.80 -0.49 93.21
N LEU A 86 -28.88 -0.07 91.94
CA LEU A 86 -28.27 -0.80 90.83
C LEU A 86 -26.74 -0.74 90.89
N THR A 87 -26.20 0.39 91.38
CA THR A 87 -24.77 0.55 91.66
C THR A 87 -24.31 -0.45 92.72
N THR A 88 -25.06 -0.57 93.82
CA THR A 88 -24.79 -1.55 94.88
C THR A 88 -24.93 -2.99 94.38
N PHE A 89 -25.95 -3.28 93.56
CA PHE A 89 -26.17 -4.60 92.95
C PHE A 89 -24.96 -5.05 92.14
N TRP A 90 -24.50 -4.23 91.19
CA TRP A 90 -23.37 -4.61 90.34
C TRP A 90 -22.04 -4.65 91.09
N LYS A 91 -21.86 -3.79 92.10
CA LYS A 91 -20.70 -3.86 92.99
C LYS A 91 -20.64 -5.20 93.71
N GLU A 92 -21.75 -5.64 94.32
CA GLU A 92 -21.82 -6.93 95.02
C GLU A 92 -21.71 -8.13 94.07
N TRP A 93 -22.41 -8.08 92.92
CA TRP A 93 -22.35 -9.15 91.91
C TRP A 93 -20.93 -9.34 91.35
N ASN A 94 -20.26 -8.26 90.97
CA ASN A 94 -18.93 -8.31 90.37
C ASN A 94 -17.82 -8.66 91.39
N ALA A 95 -18.05 -8.44 92.69
CA ALA A 95 -17.14 -8.88 93.75
C ALA A 95 -17.19 -10.41 93.98
N ARG A 96 -18.35 -11.04 93.75
CA ARG A 96 -18.61 -12.46 94.10
C ARG A 96 -18.51 -13.43 92.91
N SER A 97 -18.52 -12.93 91.68
CA SER A 97 -18.61 -13.73 90.44
C SER A 97 -17.29 -14.34 89.94
N VAL A 98 -16.29 -14.55 90.82
CA VAL A 98 -15.02 -15.21 90.43
C VAL A 98 -15.28 -16.70 90.18
N GLY A 99 -15.33 -17.12 88.91
CA GLY A 99 -15.43 -18.53 88.51
C GLY A 99 -16.85 -19.08 88.29
N VAL A 100 -17.90 -18.26 88.33
CA VAL A 100 -19.28 -18.66 88.02
C VAL A 100 -19.50 -18.69 86.50
N GLN A 101 -20.20 -19.70 85.97
CA GLN A 101 -20.61 -19.72 84.55
C GLN A 101 -21.57 -18.54 84.28
N ASN A 102 -21.09 -17.57 83.52
CA ASN A 102 -21.67 -16.24 83.33
C ASN A 102 -22.98 -16.17 82.52
N ASP A 103 -23.57 -17.32 82.18
CA ASP A 103 -24.82 -17.44 81.41
C ASP A 103 -26.09 -17.26 82.27
N GLU A 104 -25.96 -17.25 83.61
CA GLU A 104 -27.12 -17.10 84.51
C GLU A 104 -27.75 -15.71 84.43
N VAL A 105 -26.94 -14.65 84.35
CA VAL A 105 -27.42 -13.25 84.29
C VAL A 105 -28.29 -13.01 83.04
N MET A 106 -27.97 -13.65 81.93
CA MET A 106 -28.71 -13.48 80.67
C MET A 106 -30.15 -14.01 80.75
N LYS A 107 -30.44 -14.85 81.76
CA LYS A 107 -31.78 -15.39 82.03
C LYS A 107 -32.61 -14.47 82.91
N PHE A 108 -32.01 -13.43 83.50
CA PHE A 108 -32.72 -12.55 84.42
C PHE A 108 -33.75 -11.70 83.70
N THR A 109 -34.91 -11.52 84.34
CA THR A 109 -36.06 -10.78 83.77
C THR A 109 -36.24 -9.39 84.36
N SER A 110 -35.36 -8.99 85.29
CA SER A 110 -35.36 -7.65 85.89
C SER A 110 -34.52 -6.64 85.12
N HIS A 111 -34.86 -5.36 85.23
CA HIS A 111 -34.12 -4.26 84.61
C HIS A 111 -32.81 -4.03 85.38
N LEU A 112 -31.71 -4.53 84.82
CA LEU A 112 -30.41 -4.57 85.48
C LEU A 112 -29.34 -3.77 84.73
N TYR A 113 -29.55 -3.43 83.46
CA TYR A 113 -28.56 -2.67 82.70
C TYR A 113 -28.99 -1.22 82.58
N ARG A 114 -28.15 -0.30 83.02
CA ARG A 114 -28.38 1.13 82.83
C ARG A 114 -27.91 1.54 81.45
N ALA A 115 -28.83 2.02 80.62
CA ALA A 115 -28.56 2.55 79.30
C ALA A 115 -28.96 4.03 79.20
N THR A 116 -28.27 4.79 78.36
CA THR A 116 -28.71 6.11 77.92
C THR A 116 -29.04 6.06 76.43
N ARG A 117 -30.21 6.56 76.02
CA ARG A 117 -30.58 6.71 74.60
C ARG A 117 -30.98 8.15 74.35
N ASN A 118 -30.31 8.82 73.41
CA ASN A 118 -30.57 10.23 73.07
C ASN A 118 -30.60 11.15 74.31
N GLY A 119 -29.70 10.91 75.28
CA GLY A 119 -29.63 11.67 76.54
C GLY A 119 -30.63 11.24 77.63
N VAL A 120 -31.58 10.34 77.35
CA VAL A 120 -32.56 9.84 78.32
C VAL A 120 -32.10 8.51 78.90
N VAL A 121 -32.16 8.38 80.23
CA VAL A 121 -31.78 7.15 80.94
C VAL A 121 -32.93 6.13 80.93
N HIS A 122 -32.58 4.91 80.56
CA HIS A 122 -33.42 3.73 80.52
C HIS A 122 -32.75 2.61 81.31
N TYR A 123 -33.54 1.77 81.96
CA TYR A 123 -33.05 0.50 82.48
C TYR A 123 -33.53 -0.61 81.55
N LEU A 124 -32.64 -1.55 81.21
CA LEU A 124 -32.88 -2.64 80.28
C LEU A 124 -32.79 -3.98 81.01
N VAL A 125 -33.58 -4.96 80.57
CA VAL A 125 -33.39 -6.35 81.00
C VAL A 125 -32.27 -7.02 80.19
N PRO A 126 -31.57 -8.04 80.71
CA PRO A 126 -30.51 -8.71 79.98
C PRO A 126 -30.91 -9.26 78.61
N GLN A 127 -32.15 -9.73 78.44
CA GLN A 127 -32.65 -10.19 77.13
C GLN A 127 -32.78 -9.06 76.10
N GLU A 128 -33.01 -7.81 76.53
CA GLU A 128 -33.08 -6.63 75.66
C GLU A 128 -31.70 -6.20 75.19
N PHE A 129 -30.64 -6.49 75.95
CA PHE A 129 -29.25 -6.17 75.60
C PHE A 129 -28.81 -6.77 74.26
N ASP A 130 -29.37 -7.92 73.89
CA ASP A 130 -29.07 -8.58 72.62
C ASP A 130 -30.05 -8.29 71.49
N ARG A 131 -31.27 -7.83 71.82
CA ARG A 131 -32.32 -7.53 70.84
C ARG A 131 -32.33 -6.07 70.41
N LEU A 132 -32.11 -5.16 71.35
CA LEU A 132 -32.12 -3.72 71.11
C LEU A 132 -30.80 -3.24 70.48
N PRO A 133 -30.81 -2.07 69.83
CA PRO A 133 -29.60 -1.43 69.30
C PRO A 133 -28.72 -0.88 70.43
N VAL A 134 -28.00 -1.78 71.11
CA VAL A 134 -27.25 -1.50 72.34
C VAL A 134 -25.75 -1.60 72.11
N VAL A 135 -25.00 -0.66 72.66
CA VAL A 135 -23.53 -0.70 72.76
C VAL A 135 -23.08 -0.47 74.19
N VAL A 136 -21.94 -1.03 74.56
CA VAL A 136 -21.27 -0.67 75.82
C VAL A 136 -20.51 0.64 75.63
N SER A 137 -20.68 1.59 76.55
CA SER A 137 -20.02 2.89 76.48
C SER A 137 -18.50 2.72 76.55
N SER A 138 -17.82 3.02 75.44
CA SER A 138 -16.37 2.88 75.30
C SER A 138 -15.61 3.79 76.27
N SER A 139 -14.48 3.30 76.79
CA SER A 139 -13.51 4.11 77.56
C SER A 139 -12.72 5.07 76.66
N VAL A 140 -12.58 4.75 75.37
CA VAL A 140 -11.93 5.60 74.36
C VAL A 140 -12.91 6.68 73.90
N LEU A 141 -12.50 7.95 74.04
CA LEU A 141 -13.34 9.13 73.77
C LEU A 141 -13.88 9.16 72.33
N VAL A 142 -13.02 8.95 71.33
CA VAL A 142 -13.42 9.01 69.90
C VAL A 142 -14.43 7.93 69.52
N HIS A 143 -14.35 6.73 70.13
CA HIS A 143 -15.34 5.67 69.91
C HIS A 143 -16.68 6.00 70.58
N ARG A 144 -16.63 6.60 71.78
CA ARG A 144 -17.83 7.06 72.47
C ARG A 144 -18.55 8.13 71.66
N GLN A 145 -17.81 9.12 71.18
CA GLN A 145 -18.32 10.19 70.31
C GLN A 145 -18.88 9.66 68.97
N LEU A 146 -18.31 8.58 68.42
CA LEU A 146 -18.83 7.91 67.23
C LEU A 146 -20.21 7.27 67.52
N CYS A 147 -20.33 6.51 68.61
CA CYS A 147 -21.59 5.88 68.97
C CYS A 147 -22.67 6.92 69.32
N GLU A 148 -22.33 7.96 70.08
CA GLU A 148 -23.28 9.01 70.53
C GLU A 148 -23.83 9.85 69.37
N ALA A 149 -23.09 9.95 68.26
CA ALA A 149 -23.52 10.66 67.07
C ALA A 149 -24.66 9.96 66.31
N ILE A 150 -24.97 8.70 66.64
CA ILE A 150 -26.00 7.91 65.95
C ILE A 150 -27.25 7.84 66.83
N PRO A 151 -28.34 8.53 66.46
CA PRO A 151 -29.56 8.52 67.24
C PRO A 151 -30.17 7.12 67.38
N GLY A 152 -30.74 6.83 68.55
CA GLY A 152 -31.45 5.58 68.82
C GLY A 152 -30.59 4.44 69.39
N ILE A 153 -29.27 4.61 69.45
CA ILE A 153 -28.38 3.66 70.16
C ILE A 153 -28.59 3.79 71.67
N TYR A 154 -28.69 2.64 72.35
CA TYR A 154 -28.67 2.53 73.80
C TYR A 154 -27.22 2.36 74.27
N HIS A 155 -26.74 3.30 75.07
CA HIS A 155 -25.38 3.32 75.62
C HIS A 155 -25.37 2.77 77.04
N VAL A 156 -24.95 1.51 77.20
CA VAL A 156 -24.88 0.87 78.51
C VAL A 156 -23.56 1.23 79.20
N SER A 157 -23.66 1.76 80.41
CA SER A 157 -22.49 2.08 81.23
C SER A 157 -21.79 0.79 81.72
N PRO A 158 -20.46 0.65 81.55
CA PRO A 158 -19.70 -0.55 81.97
C PRO A 158 -19.83 -0.92 83.45
N GLU A 159 -20.06 0.07 84.32
CA GLU A 159 -20.24 -0.12 85.77
C GLU A 159 -21.56 -0.84 86.13
N PHE A 160 -22.52 -0.86 85.21
CA PHE A 160 -23.81 -1.54 85.35
C PHE A 160 -23.91 -2.80 84.49
N LEU A 161 -22.78 -3.48 84.32
CA LEU A 161 -22.65 -4.73 83.58
C LEU A 161 -21.87 -5.79 84.37
N PRO A 162 -22.03 -7.07 84.02
CA PRO A 162 -21.13 -8.11 84.48
C PRO A 162 -19.69 -7.82 84.10
N LYS A 163 -18.75 -8.08 85.02
CA LYS A 163 -17.31 -7.80 84.84
C LYS A 163 -16.74 -8.36 83.53
N TYR A 164 -17.18 -9.54 83.10
CA TYR A 164 -16.69 -10.16 81.86
C TYR A 164 -17.12 -9.39 80.59
N LEU A 165 -18.37 -8.88 80.53
CA LEU A 165 -18.84 -8.04 79.43
C LEU A 165 -18.14 -6.68 79.46
N ALA A 166 -18.04 -6.08 80.65
CA ALA A 166 -17.36 -4.80 80.82
C ALA A 166 -15.88 -4.85 80.40
N VAL A 167 -15.19 -5.98 80.61
CA VAL A 167 -13.79 -6.19 80.20
C VAL A 167 -13.65 -6.56 78.72
N ASN A 168 -14.58 -7.33 78.16
CA ASN A 168 -14.51 -7.76 76.76
C ASN A 168 -15.01 -6.70 75.77
N GLU A 169 -15.78 -5.70 76.24
CA GLU A 169 -16.35 -4.63 75.41
C GLU A 169 -15.87 -3.23 75.81
N ILE A 170 -14.63 -3.11 76.31
CA ILE A 170 -14.02 -1.83 76.78
C ILE A 170 -13.98 -0.77 75.66
N ASN A 171 -13.72 -1.18 74.42
CA ASN A 171 -13.62 -0.28 73.27
C ASN A 171 -13.90 -1.02 71.96
N LEU A 172 -14.11 -0.26 70.87
CA LEU A 172 -14.43 -0.79 69.55
C LEU A 172 -13.29 -1.51 68.83
N PHE A 173 -12.05 -1.56 69.35
CA PHE A 173 -11.00 -2.46 68.81
C PHE A 173 -11.15 -3.90 69.33
N CYS A 174 -12.01 -4.15 70.31
CA CYS A 174 -12.38 -5.50 70.74
C CYS A 174 -13.38 -6.12 69.75
N GLU A 175 -13.15 -7.37 69.33
CA GLU A 175 -13.98 -8.06 68.32
C GLU A 175 -15.47 -8.06 68.70
N MET A 176 -15.80 -8.45 69.94
CA MET A 176 -17.19 -8.55 70.42
C MET A 176 -17.89 -7.19 70.48
N SER A 177 -17.19 -6.14 70.91
CA SER A 177 -17.70 -4.77 70.95
C SER A 177 -18.02 -4.26 69.55
N PHE A 178 -17.11 -4.51 68.59
CA PHE A 178 -17.30 -4.13 67.20
C PHE A 178 -18.44 -4.91 66.53
N CYS A 179 -18.53 -6.23 66.73
CA CYS A 179 -19.64 -7.04 66.23
C CYS A 179 -20.99 -6.55 66.77
N ARG A 180 -21.07 -6.23 68.08
CA ARG A 180 -22.29 -5.65 68.68
C ARG A 180 -22.61 -4.29 68.07
N PHE A 181 -21.60 -3.45 67.85
CA PHE A 181 -21.77 -2.16 67.19
C PHE A 181 -22.30 -2.32 65.76
N MET A 182 -21.73 -3.22 64.95
CA MET A 182 -22.21 -3.48 63.58
C MET A 182 -23.65 -4.03 63.56
N ARG A 183 -23.98 -4.96 64.47
CA ARG A 183 -25.35 -5.47 64.64
C ARG A 183 -26.31 -4.34 65.01
N THR A 184 -25.89 -3.46 65.90
CA THR A 184 -26.65 -2.28 66.32
C THR A 184 -26.97 -1.36 65.15
N LEU A 185 -25.99 -1.07 64.29
CA LEU A 185 -26.20 -0.32 63.05
C LEU A 185 -27.17 -1.01 62.10
N GLY A 186 -27.09 -2.35 62.00
CA GLY A 186 -28.02 -3.17 61.22
C GLY A 186 -29.46 -3.07 61.74
N ASN A 187 -29.67 -3.23 63.05
CA ASN A 187 -30.99 -3.20 63.69
C ASN A 187 -31.68 -1.84 63.55
N LEU A 188 -30.91 -0.74 63.53
CA LEU A 188 -31.48 0.60 63.33
C LEU A 188 -31.84 0.89 61.86
N GLY A 189 -31.47 0.03 60.91
CA GLY A 189 -31.61 0.31 59.48
C GLY A 189 -30.78 1.50 59.01
N VAL A 190 -29.82 1.96 59.83
CA VAL A 190 -29.08 3.22 59.64
C VAL A 190 -27.99 3.11 58.59
N GLN A 191 -27.78 1.95 57.95
CA GLN A 191 -26.71 1.74 56.96
C GLN A 191 -26.69 2.78 55.83
N GLY A 192 -27.86 3.27 55.38
CA GLY A 192 -27.95 4.38 54.42
C GLY A 192 -27.85 5.79 55.03
N SER A 193 -28.14 5.95 56.32
CA SER A 193 -28.18 7.25 57.05
C SER A 193 -26.98 7.50 57.98
N VAL A 194 -26.05 6.54 58.13
CA VAL A 194 -24.70 6.76 58.71
C VAL A 194 -24.01 7.91 57.96
N GLY A 195 -24.28 8.05 56.65
CA GLY A 195 -23.72 9.10 55.81
C GLY A 195 -24.18 10.53 56.15
N SER A 196 -25.40 10.72 56.66
CA SER A 196 -25.95 12.07 56.94
C SER A 196 -25.71 12.57 58.36
N ASN A 197 -25.58 11.66 59.33
CA ASN A 197 -25.60 12.00 60.76
C ASN A 197 -24.21 12.05 61.41
N ILE A 198 -23.16 11.67 60.69
CA ILE A 198 -21.78 11.56 61.20
C ILE A 198 -20.89 12.53 60.41
N ASP A 199 -20.04 13.30 61.08
CA ASP A 199 -19.05 14.16 60.44
C ASP A 199 -17.81 13.39 59.94
N ASP A 200 -16.92 14.06 59.21
CA ASP A 200 -15.76 13.42 58.58
C ASP A 200 -14.81 12.76 59.59
N SER A 201 -14.59 13.38 60.74
CA SER A 201 -13.71 12.84 61.80
C SER A 201 -14.21 11.51 62.36
N ARG A 202 -15.52 11.43 62.66
CA ARG A 202 -16.13 10.18 63.14
C ARG A 202 -16.22 9.13 62.03
N ARG A 203 -16.46 9.52 60.78
CA ARG A 203 -16.40 8.60 59.62
C ARG A 203 -15.02 8.00 59.43
N GLN A 204 -13.97 8.81 59.57
CA GLN A 204 -12.59 8.33 59.56
C GLN A 204 -12.33 7.33 60.68
N THR A 205 -12.83 7.60 61.88
CA THR A 205 -12.75 6.66 63.01
C THR A 205 -13.41 5.32 62.69
N LEU A 206 -14.63 5.34 62.13
CA LEU A 206 -15.35 4.14 61.69
C LEU A 206 -14.56 3.36 60.62
N ARG A 207 -13.98 4.07 59.64
CA ARG A 207 -13.16 3.47 58.59
C ARG A 207 -11.92 2.77 59.15
N ILE A 208 -11.21 3.39 60.09
CA ILE A 208 -10.06 2.81 60.78
C ILE A 208 -10.45 1.52 61.50
N LEU A 209 -11.58 1.53 62.22
CA LEU A 209 -12.09 0.37 62.94
C LEU A 209 -12.43 -0.78 61.98
N VAL A 210 -13.11 -0.48 60.87
CA VAL A 210 -13.46 -1.48 59.84
C VAL A 210 -12.21 -2.09 59.24
N ILE A 211 -11.22 -1.27 58.83
CA ILE A 211 -9.95 -1.75 58.27
C ILE A 211 -9.22 -2.64 59.27
N TYR A 212 -9.14 -2.23 60.53
CA TYR A 212 -8.47 -2.99 61.60
C TYR A 212 -9.07 -4.40 61.75
N HIS A 213 -10.40 -4.48 61.87
CA HIS A 213 -11.10 -5.73 62.15
C HIS A 213 -11.20 -6.67 60.95
N VAL A 214 -11.52 -6.13 59.77
CA VAL A 214 -11.61 -6.95 58.54
C VAL A 214 -10.25 -7.53 58.19
N THR A 215 -9.16 -6.76 58.35
CA THR A 215 -7.79 -7.23 58.12
C THR A 215 -7.37 -8.30 59.13
N ARG A 216 -7.92 -8.28 60.35
CA ARG A 216 -7.75 -9.32 61.38
C ARG A 216 -8.74 -10.48 61.29
N ASN A 217 -9.48 -10.57 60.19
CA ASN A 217 -10.39 -11.69 59.88
C ASN A 217 -11.60 -11.79 60.82
N ILE A 218 -12.18 -10.66 61.24
CA ILE A 218 -13.41 -10.65 62.05
C ILE A 218 -14.59 -11.36 61.38
N LEU A 219 -14.58 -11.46 60.05
CA LEU A 219 -15.61 -12.13 59.26
C LEU A 219 -15.74 -13.64 59.57
N ARG A 220 -14.76 -14.24 60.24
CA ARG A 220 -14.87 -15.61 60.79
C ARG A 220 -16.01 -15.77 61.79
N LEU A 221 -16.48 -14.65 62.38
CA LEU A 221 -17.56 -14.62 63.36
C LEU A 221 -18.95 -14.52 62.73
N GLU A 222 -19.09 -14.59 61.40
CA GLU A 222 -20.39 -14.55 60.71
C GLU A 222 -21.38 -15.61 61.23
N SER A 223 -20.90 -16.79 61.64
CA SER A 223 -21.73 -17.84 62.23
C SER A 223 -22.33 -17.45 63.59
N GLN A 224 -21.63 -16.60 64.35
CA GLN A 224 -22.09 -16.07 65.64
C GLN A 224 -22.87 -14.76 65.48
N PHE A 225 -22.57 -13.99 64.42
CA PHE A 225 -23.20 -12.73 64.08
C PHE A 225 -23.69 -12.72 62.62
N PRO A 226 -24.86 -13.33 62.34
CA PRO A 226 -25.38 -13.41 60.99
C PRO A 226 -25.60 -12.02 60.37
N GLY A 227 -25.13 -11.83 59.15
CA GLY A 227 -25.24 -10.58 58.40
C GLY A 227 -24.10 -9.58 58.66
N LEU A 228 -23.12 -9.89 59.51
CA LEU A 228 -22.00 -8.99 59.84
C LEU A 228 -21.27 -8.53 58.58
N LYS A 229 -20.92 -9.45 57.66
CA LYS A 229 -20.27 -9.12 56.39
C LYS A 229 -21.12 -8.15 55.57
N VAL A 230 -22.41 -8.43 55.42
CA VAL A 230 -23.34 -7.59 54.63
C VAL A 230 -23.48 -6.20 55.26
N GLN A 231 -23.54 -6.12 56.59
CA GLN A 231 -23.61 -4.86 57.33
C GLN A 231 -22.37 -4.00 57.07
N ILE A 232 -21.17 -4.58 57.12
CA ILE A 232 -19.92 -3.86 56.83
C ILE A 232 -19.85 -3.45 55.35
N GLN A 233 -20.25 -4.34 54.44
CA GLN A 233 -20.25 -4.09 52.99
C GLN A 233 -21.13 -2.90 52.59
N ASN A 234 -22.25 -2.68 53.29
CA ASN A 234 -23.23 -1.63 53.01
C ASN A 234 -22.90 -0.28 53.66
N LEU A 235 -21.75 -0.12 54.35
CA LEU A 235 -21.37 1.17 54.94
C LEU A 235 -20.84 2.14 53.87
N PRO A 236 -21.44 3.33 53.69
CA PRO A 236 -20.97 4.35 52.75
C PRO A 236 -19.82 5.16 53.37
N ILE A 237 -18.67 4.50 53.54
CA ILE A 237 -17.49 5.08 54.21
C ILE A 237 -16.25 5.12 53.31
N TRP A 238 -16.31 4.55 52.12
CA TRP A 238 -15.17 4.44 51.23
C TRP A 238 -15.14 5.61 50.24
N PRO A 239 -14.01 6.31 50.06
CA PRO A 239 -13.93 7.38 49.09
C PRO A 239 -14.06 6.81 47.68
N GLY A 240 -15.06 7.28 46.95
CA GLY A 240 -15.29 6.98 45.55
C GLY A 240 -14.50 7.91 44.64
N PHE A 241 -14.11 7.42 43.46
CA PHE A 241 -13.44 8.17 42.43
C PHE A 241 -14.40 9.20 41.82
N THR A 242 -14.02 10.47 41.83
CA THR A 242 -14.74 11.54 41.15
C THR A 242 -13.79 12.67 40.74
N THR A 243 -14.22 13.47 39.78
CA THR A 243 -13.60 14.75 39.43
C THR A 243 -14.21 15.93 40.19
N ALA A 244 -15.28 15.73 40.95
CA ALA A 244 -15.86 16.76 41.80
C ALA A 244 -14.94 17.11 42.98
N SER A 245 -15.06 18.33 43.50
CA SER A 245 -14.29 18.82 44.65
C SER A 245 -14.56 18.05 45.95
N THR A 246 -15.65 17.27 46.00
CA THR A 246 -16.01 16.43 47.15
C THR A 246 -16.09 14.96 46.71
N LEU A 247 -15.29 14.10 47.35
CA LEU A 247 -15.28 12.66 47.08
C LEU A 247 -16.58 12.03 47.59
N PRO A 248 -17.43 11.43 46.73
CA PRO A 248 -18.61 10.72 47.19
C PRO A 248 -18.18 9.53 48.02
N LEU A 249 -18.91 9.23 49.10
CA LEU A 249 -18.66 8.03 49.88
C LEU A 249 -19.53 6.89 49.36
N ILE A 250 -18.91 5.76 49.07
CA ILE A 250 -19.58 4.56 48.56
C ILE A 250 -19.46 3.38 49.51
N CYS A 251 -20.34 2.40 49.27
CA CYS A 251 -20.34 1.11 49.93
C CYS A 251 -19.28 0.19 49.30
N ALA A 252 -18.69 -0.73 50.07
CA ALA A 252 -17.80 -1.74 49.50
C ALA A 252 -18.58 -2.73 48.62
N ARG A 253 -19.88 -2.92 48.91
CA ARG A 253 -20.77 -3.73 48.09
C ARG A 253 -20.93 -3.12 46.70
N GLY A 254 -20.48 -3.84 45.68
CA GLY A 254 -20.58 -3.39 44.29
C GLY A 254 -19.58 -2.30 43.92
N ALA A 255 -18.60 -2.02 44.79
CA ALA A 255 -17.49 -1.14 44.44
C ALA A 255 -16.46 -1.86 43.57
N TYR A 256 -15.81 -1.09 42.71
CA TYR A 256 -14.73 -1.54 41.84
C TYR A 256 -13.39 -0.98 42.28
N ILE A 257 -12.33 -1.78 42.15
CA ILE A 257 -10.95 -1.35 42.30
C ILE A 257 -10.26 -1.54 40.95
N ALA A 258 -9.78 -0.46 40.35
CA ALA A 258 -8.95 -0.55 39.15
C ALA A 258 -7.56 -1.08 39.53
N ASP A 259 -7.08 -2.09 38.81
CA ASP A 259 -5.70 -2.58 38.96
C ASP A 259 -4.68 -1.52 38.51
N ASP A 260 -5.01 -0.81 37.43
CA ASP A 260 -4.25 0.35 36.95
C ASP A 260 -5.09 1.62 37.12
N SER A 261 -4.75 2.40 38.14
CA SER A 261 -5.45 3.65 38.46
C SER A 261 -5.31 4.73 37.39
N SER A 262 -4.30 4.64 36.53
CA SER A 262 -4.05 5.64 35.48
C SER A 262 -5.01 5.52 34.28
N MET A 263 -5.84 4.47 34.26
CA MET A 263 -6.93 4.30 33.29
C MET A 263 -8.25 4.93 33.73
N LEU A 264 -8.35 5.39 34.99
CA LEU A 264 -9.57 6.02 35.50
C LEU A 264 -9.69 7.46 34.98
N VAL A 265 -10.65 7.67 34.07
CA VAL A 265 -10.94 8.97 33.46
C VAL A 265 -12.30 9.50 33.91
N SER A 266 -12.47 10.82 33.81
CA SER A 266 -13.62 11.54 34.37
C SER A 266 -14.97 11.13 33.78
N TRP A 267 -14.98 10.71 32.51
CA TRP A 267 -16.17 10.34 31.75
C TRP A 267 -16.53 8.86 31.81
N ILE A 268 -15.84 8.04 32.63
CA ILE A 268 -16.27 6.65 32.86
C ILE A 268 -17.72 6.66 33.37
N PRO A 269 -18.67 6.02 32.66
CA PRO A 269 -20.01 5.84 33.17
C PRO A 269 -19.94 5.14 34.52
N GLN A 270 -20.66 5.63 35.52
CA GLN A 270 -20.64 5.04 36.87
C GLN A 270 -19.26 5.14 37.56
N SER A 271 -18.43 6.14 37.21
CA SER A 271 -17.15 6.44 37.89
C SER A 271 -17.27 6.50 39.41
N GLY A 272 -18.42 6.95 39.92
CA GLY A 272 -18.74 6.99 41.35
C GLY A 272 -18.75 5.63 42.06
N PHE A 273 -18.72 4.49 41.36
CA PHE A 273 -18.62 3.16 41.98
C PHE A 273 -17.17 2.66 42.13
N PHE A 274 -16.19 3.36 41.56
CA PHE A 274 -14.78 3.03 41.73
C PHE A 274 -14.26 3.61 43.04
N ILE A 275 -13.41 2.87 43.75
CA ILE A 275 -12.70 3.38 44.92
C ILE A 275 -11.60 4.33 44.47
N ASP A 276 -11.42 5.46 45.16
CA ASP A 276 -10.36 6.42 44.89
C ASP A 276 -8.97 5.74 45.02
N PRO A 277 -8.16 5.71 43.96
CA PRO A 277 -6.82 5.13 44.00
C PRO A 277 -5.91 5.77 45.05
N LYS A 278 -6.05 7.09 45.29
CA LYS A 278 -5.21 7.80 46.28
C LYS A 278 -5.41 7.24 47.67
N PHE A 279 -6.63 6.80 48.00
CA PHE A 279 -6.94 6.17 49.27
C PHE A 279 -6.34 4.77 49.41
N LEU A 280 -6.24 4.01 48.31
CA LEU A 280 -5.66 2.67 48.33
C LEU A 280 -4.15 2.67 48.62
N ILE A 281 -3.47 3.75 48.28
CA ILE A 281 -2.02 3.95 48.51
C ILE A 281 -1.72 4.88 49.70
N ASP A 282 -2.74 5.38 50.39
CA ASP A 282 -2.57 6.30 51.52
C ASP A 282 -1.90 5.60 52.71
N VAL A 283 -0.76 6.15 53.15
CA VAL A 283 0.00 5.67 54.30
C VAL A 283 -0.82 5.73 55.60
N GLY A 284 -1.81 6.63 55.68
CA GLY A 284 -2.74 6.73 56.81
C GLY A 284 -3.69 5.54 56.94
N TYR A 285 -3.86 4.73 55.91
CA TYR A 285 -4.77 3.56 55.90
C TYR A 285 -4.07 2.29 55.41
N PRO A 286 -3.08 1.78 56.15
CA PRO A 286 -2.40 0.55 55.78
C PRO A 286 -3.42 -0.60 55.70
N ASN A 287 -3.32 -1.42 54.66
CA ASN A 287 -4.22 -2.56 54.37
C ASN A 287 -5.63 -2.19 53.87
N SER A 288 -5.89 -0.95 53.45
CA SER A 288 -7.18 -0.55 52.84
C SER A 288 -7.57 -1.45 51.66
N ALA A 289 -6.63 -1.74 50.76
CA ALA A 289 -6.85 -2.64 49.62
C ALA A 289 -7.19 -4.08 50.04
N LEU A 290 -6.48 -4.62 51.05
CA LEU A 290 -6.75 -5.96 51.58
C LEU A 290 -8.12 -6.03 52.26
N CYS A 291 -8.48 -4.99 53.02
CA CYS A 291 -9.80 -4.86 53.65
C CYS A 291 -10.92 -4.89 52.59
N LEU A 292 -10.84 -4.02 51.59
CA LEU A 292 -11.84 -3.93 50.52
C LEU A 292 -11.95 -5.23 49.72
N GLY A 293 -10.82 -5.89 49.44
CA GLY A 293 -10.82 -7.22 48.81
C GLY A 293 -11.56 -8.28 49.62
N ARG A 294 -11.38 -8.31 50.95
CA ARG A 294 -12.13 -9.22 51.85
C ARG A 294 -13.62 -8.88 51.93
N LEU A 295 -13.96 -7.60 51.79
CA LEU A 295 -15.34 -7.14 51.67
C LEU A 295 -15.94 -7.38 50.28
N GLY A 296 -15.19 -7.95 49.33
CA GLY A 296 -15.70 -8.32 48.02
C GLY A 296 -15.81 -7.16 47.03
N ALA A 297 -15.05 -6.07 47.23
CA ALA A 297 -14.84 -5.09 46.18
C ALA A 297 -14.16 -5.78 44.99
N CYS A 298 -14.70 -5.60 43.79
CA CYS A 298 -14.25 -6.33 42.61
C CYS A 298 -13.01 -5.64 42.02
N LYS A 299 -11.88 -6.35 41.99
CA LYS A 299 -10.67 -5.85 41.33
C LYS A 299 -10.76 -6.11 39.83
N LEU A 300 -10.77 -5.05 39.03
CA LEU A 300 -10.85 -5.12 37.57
C LEU A 300 -9.45 -5.03 36.96
N SER A 301 -9.12 -5.96 36.06
CA SER A 301 -7.93 -5.85 35.22
C SER A 301 -8.05 -4.70 34.22
N ALA A 302 -6.93 -4.27 33.65
CA ALA A 302 -6.91 -3.26 32.59
C ALA A 302 -7.84 -3.62 31.41
N ASP A 303 -7.81 -4.87 30.95
CA ASP A 303 -8.68 -5.35 29.86
C ASP A 303 -10.18 -5.27 30.24
N ALA A 304 -10.54 -5.71 31.45
CA ALA A 304 -11.92 -5.67 31.91
C ALA A 304 -12.43 -4.23 32.11
N LEU A 305 -11.58 -3.35 32.65
CA LEU A 305 -11.88 -1.93 32.80
C LEU A 305 -12.10 -1.27 31.43
N LEU A 306 -11.22 -1.56 30.47
CA LEU A 306 -11.32 -1.05 29.11
C LEU A 306 -12.62 -1.49 28.42
N GLN A 307 -12.94 -2.78 28.48
CA GLN A 307 -14.10 -3.36 27.78
C GLN A 307 -15.44 -3.00 28.41
N LEU A 308 -15.55 -3.00 29.75
CA LEU A 308 -16.83 -2.87 30.45
C LEU A 308 -17.17 -1.43 30.82
N HIS A 309 -16.18 -0.54 30.96
CA HIS A 309 -16.38 0.79 31.55
C HIS A 309 -15.80 1.95 30.73
N ILE A 310 -14.73 1.76 29.96
CA ILE A 310 -14.14 2.86 29.17
C ILE A 310 -14.74 2.90 27.76
N LEU A 311 -14.95 1.75 27.14
CA LEU A 311 -15.51 1.64 25.79
C LEU A 311 -17.04 1.45 25.82
N PRO A 312 -17.78 2.03 24.85
CA PRO A 312 -17.29 2.93 23.80
C PRO A 312 -17.01 4.35 24.33
N LEU A 313 -16.03 5.02 23.72
CA LEU A 313 -15.71 6.43 24.02
C LEU A 313 -16.82 7.38 23.51
N PRO A 314 -16.98 8.58 24.11
CA PRO A 314 -17.92 9.59 23.64
C PRO A 314 -17.57 10.05 22.21
N GLN A 315 -18.58 10.28 21.35
CA GLN A 315 -18.40 10.50 19.90
C GLN A 315 -17.40 11.62 19.54
N ASP A 316 -17.37 12.70 20.32
CA ASP A 316 -16.43 13.80 20.16
C ASP A 316 -15.70 14.05 21.49
N VAL A 317 -14.37 14.00 21.46
CA VAL A 317 -13.53 14.44 22.57
C VAL A 317 -13.36 15.94 22.42
N GLY A 318 -14.23 16.71 23.07
CA GLY A 318 -14.14 18.17 23.05
C GLY A 318 -12.76 18.65 23.51
N LYS A 319 -12.34 19.87 23.11
CA LYS A 319 -11.01 20.42 23.47
C LYS A 319 -10.72 20.40 24.97
N ALA A 320 -11.76 20.54 25.80
CA ALA A 320 -11.66 20.51 27.26
C ALA A 320 -11.25 19.13 27.83
N CYS A 321 -11.37 18.05 27.07
CA CYS A 321 -11.09 16.68 27.51
C CYS A 321 -9.85 16.07 26.83
N LEU A 322 -9.14 16.85 25.99
CA LEU A 322 -7.98 16.35 25.24
C LEU A 322 -6.82 15.96 26.15
N GLU A 323 -6.56 16.73 27.22
CA GLU A 323 -5.49 16.42 28.17
C GLU A 323 -5.73 15.09 28.89
N GLU A 324 -6.96 14.88 29.38
CA GLU A 324 -7.38 13.63 30.00
C GLU A 324 -7.33 12.46 29.00
N TYR A 325 -7.65 12.73 27.73
CA TYR A 325 -7.59 11.70 26.67
C TYR A 325 -6.15 11.32 26.33
N ASN A 326 -5.27 12.31 26.23
CA ASN A 326 -3.85 12.09 26.02
C ASN A 326 -3.27 11.26 27.15
N ALA A 327 -3.64 11.54 28.40
CA ALA A 327 -3.25 10.74 29.56
C ALA A 327 -3.77 9.28 29.45
N LEU A 328 -5.03 9.09 29.04
CA LEU A 328 -5.59 7.75 28.81
C LEU A 328 -4.82 6.98 27.73
N VAL A 329 -4.49 7.61 26.60
CA VAL A 329 -3.71 6.98 25.54
C VAL A 329 -2.29 6.65 26.00
N ASP A 330 -1.64 7.56 26.72
CA ASP A 330 -0.30 7.33 27.28
C ASP A 330 -0.29 6.12 28.23
N THR A 331 -1.33 5.99 29.07
CA THR A 331 -1.56 4.81 29.90
C THR A 331 -1.74 3.57 29.02
N LEU A 332 -2.70 3.56 28.09
CA LEU A 332 -2.99 2.40 27.22
C LEU A 332 -1.78 1.96 26.38
N ALA A 333 -0.90 2.90 26.02
CA ALA A 333 0.33 2.60 25.31
C ALA A 333 1.37 1.87 26.17
N LYS A 334 1.38 2.12 27.49
CA LYS A 334 2.30 1.53 28.47
C LYS A 334 1.76 0.25 29.10
N THR A 335 0.45 0.13 29.25
CA THR A 335 -0.19 -1.02 29.90
C THR A 335 -0.17 -2.26 28.97
N PRO A 336 0.34 -3.41 29.42
CA PRO A 336 0.33 -4.65 28.63
C PRO A 336 -1.09 -5.23 28.59
N LEU A 337 -1.78 -5.04 27.46
CA LEU A 337 -3.11 -5.62 27.22
C LEU A 337 -3.00 -7.06 26.70
N ALA A 338 -3.93 -7.93 27.10
CA ALA A 338 -3.95 -9.32 26.65
C ALA A 338 -4.28 -9.45 25.15
N SER A 339 -5.12 -8.56 24.62
CA SER A 339 -5.37 -8.42 23.18
C SER A 339 -5.71 -6.97 22.82
N TYR A 340 -5.23 -6.54 21.65
CA TYR A 340 -5.58 -5.25 21.06
C TYR A 340 -6.85 -5.32 20.18
N ASP A 341 -7.51 -6.48 20.06
CA ASP A 341 -8.63 -6.64 19.14
C ASP A 341 -9.83 -5.75 19.49
N THR A 342 -10.10 -5.57 20.78
CA THR A 342 -11.12 -4.62 21.25
C THR A 342 -10.79 -3.18 20.81
N LEU A 343 -9.52 -2.79 20.83
CA LEU A 343 -9.07 -1.47 20.40
C LEU A 343 -9.15 -1.30 18.88
N LYS A 344 -8.91 -2.37 18.10
CA LYS A 344 -9.01 -2.37 16.63
C LYS A 344 -10.43 -2.14 16.14
N THR A 345 -11.44 -2.66 16.85
CA THR A 345 -12.85 -2.60 16.43
C THR A 345 -13.60 -1.39 16.95
N ASN A 346 -13.00 -0.58 17.84
CA ASN A 346 -13.64 0.58 18.47
C ASN A 346 -13.03 1.91 17.98
N LEU A 347 -13.83 2.98 18.04
CA LEU A 347 -13.39 4.32 17.70
C LEU A 347 -12.52 4.89 18.83
N ILE A 348 -11.19 4.86 18.65
CA ILE A 348 -10.21 5.24 19.69
C ILE A 348 -9.12 6.19 19.19
N ALA A 349 -9.06 6.49 17.89
CA ALA A 349 -8.08 7.45 17.40
C ALA A 349 -8.76 8.79 17.18
N ILE A 350 -8.27 9.84 17.83
CA ILE A 350 -8.68 11.21 17.53
C ILE A 350 -7.87 11.70 16.33
N VAL A 351 -8.52 12.36 15.39
CA VAL A 351 -7.86 13.06 14.26
C VAL A 351 -7.82 14.57 14.49
N GLY A 352 -7.14 15.34 13.63
CA GLY A 352 -6.96 16.79 13.79
C GLY A 352 -8.26 17.62 13.91
N ASN A 353 -9.41 17.11 13.48
CA ASN A 353 -10.72 17.76 13.68
C ASN A 353 -11.46 17.33 14.97
N MET A 354 -10.76 16.66 15.89
CA MET A 354 -11.25 16.18 17.20
C MET A 354 -12.29 15.04 17.14
N LYS A 355 -12.55 14.45 15.97
CA LYS A 355 -13.46 13.31 15.84
C LYS A 355 -12.75 12.00 16.10
N LEU A 356 -13.45 11.06 16.74
CA LEU A 356 -12.97 9.69 16.89
C LEU A 356 -13.14 8.90 15.59
N ARG A 357 -12.13 8.09 15.27
CA ARG A 357 -12.05 7.21 14.10
C ARG A 357 -11.52 5.84 14.51
N LEU A 358 -11.78 4.86 13.65
CA LEU A 358 -11.11 3.57 13.73
C LEU A 358 -9.64 3.78 13.36
N VAL A 359 -8.72 3.19 14.12
CA VAL A 359 -7.28 3.29 13.80
C VAL A 359 -6.99 2.71 12.41
N SER A 360 -7.71 1.67 12.02
CA SER A 360 -7.66 1.03 10.69
C SER A 360 -8.22 1.88 9.54
N GLN A 361 -8.61 3.13 9.78
CA GLN A 361 -8.99 4.10 8.74
C GLN A 361 -7.94 5.19 8.57
N LEU A 362 -6.91 5.20 9.43
CA LEU A 362 -5.90 6.25 9.51
C LEU A 362 -4.57 5.74 8.99
N PHE A 363 -3.76 6.70 8.54
CA PHE A 363 -2.45 6.46 7.96
C PHE A 363 -1.35 6.85 8.93
N ASP A 364 -0.21 6.18 8.79
CA ASP A 364 1.01 6.48 9.51
C ASP A 364 1.59 7.82 9.06
N HIS A 365 1.80 8.72 10.03
CA HIS A 365 2.27 10.08 9.80
C HIS A 365 3.77 10.16 9.51
N ASP A 366 4.52 9.11 9.87
CA ASP A 366 5.95 9.01 9.58
C ASP A 366 6.23 8.50 8.17
N ASN A 367 5.23 7.94 7.49
CA ASN A 367 5.39 7.52 6.10
C ASN A 367 5.41 8.75 5.17
N PRO A 368 6.51 8.99 4.42
CA PRO A 368 6.61 10.15 3.54
C PRO A 368 5.58 10.15 2.41
N ILE A 369 5.17 8.97 1.90
CA ILE A 369 4.18 8.85 0.82
C ILE A 369 2.80 9.26 1.32
N PHE A 370 2.36 8.74 2.47
CA PHE A 370 1.07 9.12 3.06
C PHE A 370 1.05 10.60 3.42
N LYS A 371 2.11 11.07 4.08
CA LYS A 371 2.26 12.48 4.45
C LYS A 371 2.18 13.39 3.23
N ALA A 372 2.83 13.02 2.12
CA ALA A 372 2.78 13.77 0.87
C ALA A 372 1.41 13.71 0.19
N ALA A 373 0.75 12.54 0.14
CA ALA A 373 -0.56 12.39 -0.51
C ALA A 373 -1.65 13.19 0.23
N PHE A 374 -1.72 13.06 1.55
CA PHE A 374 -2.81 13.58 2.38
C PHE A 374 -2.49 14.92 3.06
N VAL A 375 -1.56 15.73 2.54
CA VAL A 375 -1.21 17.05 3.13
C VAL A 375 -2.46 17.93 3.38
N LEU A 376 -3.36 18.01 2.39
CA LEU A 376 -4.59 18.81 2.48
C LEU A 376 -5.66 18.17 3.38
N GLU A 377 -5.55 16.87 3.67
CA GLU A 377 -6.45 16.09 4.53
C GLU A 377 -5.78 15.70 5.86
N ASN A 378 -4.75 16.44 6.28
CA ASN A 378 -3.96 16.07 7.46
C ASN A 378 -4.79 16.01 8.74
N SER A 379 -5.87 16.79 8.82
CA SER A 379 -6.79 16.83 9.95
C SER A 379 -7.78 15.66 10.02
N THR A 380 -7.87 14.81 8.98
CA THR A 380 -8.84 13.70 8.91
C THR A 380 -8.20 12.34 8.67
N ARG A 381 -7.02 12.28 8.05
CA ARG A 381 -6.36 11.03 7.64
C ARG A 381 -5.29 10.53 8.61
N PHE A 382 -4.84 11.38 9.53
CA PHE A 382 -3.83 11.02 10.52
C PHE A 382 -4.36 11.19 11.94
N VAL A 383 -3.75 10.45 12.86
CA VAL A 383 -3.90 10.66 14.29
C VAL A 383 -3.52 12.11 14.66
N HIS A 384 -4.24 12.68 15.63
CA HIS A 384 -4.03 14.02 16.17
C HIS A 384 -2.57 14.22 16.59
N LEU A 385 -2.04 15.44 16.40
CA LEU A 385 -0.62 15.76 16.55
C LEU A 385 -0.03 15.30 17.90
N ASP A 386 -0.71 15.60 19.01
CA ASP A 386 -0.23 15.30 20.36
C ASP A 386 -0.16 13.79 20.67
N LEU A 387 -0.95 12.98 19.96
CA LEU A 387 -1.02 11.53 20.14
C LEU A 387 -0.03 10.77 19.25
N ARG A 388 0.62 11.45 18.31
CA ARG A 388 1.56 10.83 17.36
C ARG A 388 2.80 10.25 18.03
N ILE A 389 3.17 10.76 19.21
CA ILE A 389 4.29 10.23 20.02
C ILE A 389 4.12 8.74 20.36
N HIS A 390 2.87 8.26 20.44
CA HIS A 390 2.55 6.85 20.71
C HIS A 390 2.44 6.02 19.42
N ARG A 391 3.27 6.29 18.40
CA ARG A 391 3.22 5.62 17.09
C ARG A 391 3.14 4.10 17.19
N GLU A 392 4.02 3.48 17.99
CA GLU A 392 4.06 2.02 18.15
C GLU A 392 2.75 1.42 18.67
N PHE A 393 2.07 2.12 19.58
CA PHE A 393 0.77 1.72 20.10
C PHE A 393 -0.28 1.73 18.99
N TRP A 394 -0.31 2.78 18.17
CA TRP A 394 -1.24 2.88 17.04
C TRP A 394 -1.00 1.80 15.98
N LEU A 395 0.26 1.46 15.72
CA LEU A 395 0.61 0.35 14.83
C LEU A 395 0.03 -0.98 15.33
N ARG A 396 0.12 -1.28 16.63
CA ARG A 396 -0.50 -2.48 17.24
C ARG A 396 -2.02 -2.47 17.13
N CYS A 397 -2.63 -1.28 17.17
CA CYS A 397 -4.07 -1.07 17.00
C CYS A 397 -4.54 -1.06 15.53
N GLY A 398 -3.65 -1.30 14.57
CA GLY A 398 -4.02 -1.46 13.15
C GLY A 398 -3.91 -0.18 12.30
N LEU A 399 -3.11 0.81 12.71
CA LEU A 399 -2.79 1.97 11.88
C LEU A 399 -2.17 1.52 10.56
N HIS A 400 -2.61 2.11 9.44
CA HIS A 400 -2.04 1.76 8.14
C HIS A 400 -0.59 2.24 8.07
N THR A 401 0.32 1.26 8.04
CA THR A 401 1.75 1.47 7.89
C THR A 401 2.28 0.61 6.78
N ASP A 402 3.52 0.88 6.41
CA ASP A 402 4.27 0.00 5.53
C ASP A 402 4.90 -1.10 6.38
N VAL A 403 4.23 -2.24 6.48
CA VAL A 403 4.84 -3.44 7.09
C VAL A 403 6.05 -3.80 6.22
N LEU A 404 7.26 -3.70 6.76
CA LEU A 404 8.53 -3.96 6.06
C LEU A 404 8.83 -3.00 4.88
N ASN A 405 8.43 -1.72 4.98
CA ASN A 405 8.56 -0.74 3.88
C ASN A 405 7.83 -1.21 2.59
N MET A 406 6.72 -1.94 2.76
CA MET A 406 5.80 -2.32 1.69
C MET A 406 4.51 -1.52 1.83
N VAL A 407 4.25 -0.60 0.90
CA VAL A 407 2.94 0.05 0.81
C VAL A 407 1.94 -1.00 0.32
N ASP A 408 0.89 -1.25 1.12
CA ASP A 408 -0.24 -2.07 0.68
C ASP A 408 -0.80 -1.50 -0.64
N SER A 409 -0.96 -2.38 -1.63
CA SER A 409 -1.46 -2.09 -2.97
C SER A 409 -2.70 -1.19 -3.00
N ALA A 410 -3.67 -1.44 -2.13
CA ALA A 410 -4.91 -0.67 -2.06
C ALA A 410 -4.67 0.74 -1.50
N ARG A 411 -3.73 0.88 -0.56
CA ARG A 411 -3.40 2.14 0.12
C ARG A 411 -2.53 3.03 -0.76
N TYR A 412 -1.61 2.43 -1.50
CA TYR A 412 -0.83 3.15 -2.49
C TYR A 412 -1.73 3.69 -3.61
N LEU A 413 -2.69 2.88 -4.08
CA LEU A 413 -3.69 3.33 -5.05
C LEU A 413 -4.50 4.53 -4.53
N GLU A 414 -4.95 4.51 -3.27
CA GLU A 414 -5.64 5.65 -2.66
C GLU A 414 -4.77 6.92 -2.66
N CYS A 415 -3.47 6.80 -2.37
CA CYS A 415 -2.54 7.92 -2.44
C CYS A 415 -2.44 8.50 -3.87
N ILE A 416 -2.33 7.64 -4.88
CA ILE A 416 -2.27 8.05 -6.29
C ILE A 416 -3.58 8.73 -6.71
N GLN A 417 -4.74 8.20 -6.29
CA GLN A 417 -6.05 8.77 -6.60
C GLN A 417 -6.23 10.16 -5.98
N ILE A 418 -5.80 10.36 -4.73
CA ILE A 418 -5.82 11.68 -4.08
C ILE A 418 -4.89 12.66 -4.80
N MET A 419 -3.71 12.22 -5.25
CA MET A 419 -2.83 13.07 -6.05
C MET A 419 -3.47 13.49 -7.37
N ALA A 420 -4.15 12.57 -8.07
CA ALA A 420 -4.91 12.90 -9.29
C ALA A 420 -6.07 13.86 -9.02
N PHE A 421 -6.76 13.72 -7.88
CA PHE A 421 -7.80 14.66 -7.45
C PHE A 421 -7.22 16.06 -7.19
N ARG A 422 -6.09 16.16 -6.47
CA ARG A 422 -5.36 17.43 -6.24
C ARG A 422 -4.93 18.09 -7.54
N ALA A 423 -4.47 17.29 -8.50
CA ALA A 423 -4.06 17.77 -9.82
C ALA A 423 -5.21 18.46 -10.57
N LYS A 424 -6.44 17.98 -10.41
CA LYS A 424 -7.64 18.52 -11.05
C LYS A 424 -8.20 19.76 -10.37
N ASN A 425 -8.21 19.78 -9.02
CA ASN A 425 -9.02 20.74 -8.26
C ASN A 425 -8.21 21.82 -7.52
N SER A 426 -6.92 21.60 -7.25
CA SER A 426 -6.16 22.46 -6.32
C SER A 426 -4.79 22.90 -6.84
N ARG A 427 -4.40 22.50 -8.06
CA ARG A 427 -3.05 22.72 -8.62
C ARG A 427 -2.59 24.19 -8.65
N ALA A 428 -3.50 25.15 -8.78
CA ALA A 428 -3.16 26.58 -8.81
C ALA A 428 -2.97 27.20 -7.41
N GLN A 429 -3.54 26.58 -6.37
CA GLN A 429 -3.54 27.08 -4.98
C GLN A 429 -2.61 26.26 -4.07
N ASP A 430 -2.25 25.04 -4.46
CA ASP A 430 -1.39 24.12 -3.72
C ASP A 430 0.08 24.27 -4.14
N HIS A 431 0.82 25.12 -3.41
CA HIS A 431 2.25 25.32 -3.63
C HIS A 431 3.10 24.06 -3.33
N THR A 432 2.56 23.08 -2.60
CA THR A 432 3.27 21.86 -2.20
C THR A 432 3.09 20.70 -3.18
N TYR A 433 2.10 20.78 -4.07
CA TYR A 433 1.71 19.73 -5.02
C TYR A 433 2.89 19.09 -5.75
N TYR A 434 3.79 19.89 -6.33
CA TYR A 434 4.91 19.38 -7.13
C TYR A 434 5.90 18.55 -6.31
N ARG A 435 6.22 19.02 -5.11
CA ARG A 435 7.12 18.31 -4.19
C ARG A 435 6.46 17.02 -3.74
N ASP A 436 5.18 17.08 -3.38
CA ASP A 436 4.45 15.93 -2.86
C ASP A 436 4.20 14.87 -3.95
N MET A 437 3.90 15.30 -5.18
CA MET A 437 3.76 14.43 -6.35
C MET A 437 5.05 13.64 -6.60
N LYS A 438 6.22 14.27 -6.49
CA LYS A 438 7.51 13.57 -6.61
C LYS A 438 7.63 12.44 -5.60
N VAL A 439 7.28 12.68 -4.33
CA VAL A 439 7.36 11.69 -3.25
C VAL A 439 6.36 10.54 -3.47
N VAL A 440 5.12 10.84 -3.86
CA VAL A 440 4.10 9.81 -4.10
C VAL A 440 4.44 8.94 -5.32
N LEU A 441 5.04 9.52 -6.36
CA LEU A 441 5.44 8.82 -7.58
C LEU A 441 6.80 8.11 -7.48
N GLU A 442 7.59 8.37 -6.44
CA GLU A 442 8.93 7.80 -6.22
C GLU A 442 8.96 6.27 -6.41
N PRO A 443 8.01 5.47 -5.86
CA PRO A 443 7.99 4.02 -6.09
C PRO A 443 7.86 3.63 -7.57
N LEU A 444 7.18 4.44 -8.39
CA LEU A 444 6.97 4.17 -9.81
C LEU A 444 8.14 4.66 -10.68
N THR A 445 8.86 5.67 -10.22
CA THR A 445 9.94 6.31 -10.99
C THR A 445 11.30 5.71 -10.70
N GLU A 446 11.48 5.12 -9.50
CA GLU A 446 12.71 4.47 -9.10
C GLU A 446 12.63 2.94 -9.22
N LEU A 447 13.79 2.27 -9.13
CA LEU A 447 13.88 0.82 -9.15
C LEU A 447 13.33 0.25 -7.83
N ASN A 448 12.04 -0.07 -7.82
CA ASN A 448 11.37 -0.65 -6.67
C ASN A 448 10.88 -2.08 -6.96
N HIS A 449 11.72 -3.07 -6.66
CA HIS A 449 11.40 -4.49 -6.84
C HIS A 449 10.17 -4.96 -6.04
N ARG A 450 9.67 -4.16 -5.10
CA ARG A 450 8.52 -4.51 -4.24
C ARG A 450 7.18 -4.34 -4.95
N LEU A 451 7.14 -3.60 -6.06
CA LEU A 451 5.95 -3.46 -6.92
C LEU A 451 5.60 -4.76 -7.69
N ASN A 452 6.48 -5.75 -7.71
CA ASN A 452 6.24 -7.07 -8.32
C ASN A 452 5.08 -7.85 -7.69
N ARG A 453 4.68 -7.51 -6.46
CA ARG A 453 3.60 -8.21 -5.75
C ARG A 453 2.22 -7.63 -6.04
N LEU A 454 2.12 -6.53 -6.80
CA LEU A 454 0.84 -5.96 -7.20
C LEU A 454 0.13 -6.90 -8.18
N SER A 455 -1.16 -7.11 -7.98
CA SER A 455 -1.96 -7.92 -8.89
C SER A 455 -2.15 -7.22 -10.24
N PRO A 456 -2.43 -7.97 -11.32
CA PRO A 456 -2.73 -7.38 -12.63
C PRO A 456 -3.90 -6.38 -12.60
N THR A 457 -4.89 -6.59 -11.73
CA THR A 457 -6.04 -5.68 -11.57
C THR A 457 -5.65 -4.34 -10.93
N VAL A 458 -4.75 -4.36 -9.94
CA VAL A 458 -4.21 -3.13 -9.34
C VAL A 458 -3.33 -2.39 -10.35
N TRP A 459 -2.51 -3.10 -11.12
CA TRP A 459 -1.71 -2.49 -12.18
C TRP A 459 -2.55 -1.83 -13.26
N ALA A 460 -3.65 -2.46 -13.70
CA ALA A 460 -4.59 -1.83 -14.63
C ALA A 460 -5.18 -0.54 -14.04
N THR A 461 -5.60 -0.59 -12.77
CA THR A 461 -6.19 0.58 -12.10
C THR A 461 -5.19 1.73 -11.95
N ILE A 462 -3.96 1.45 -11.48
CA ILE A 462 -2.87 2.44 -11.43
C ILE A 462 -2.55 2.96 -12.83
N GLY A 463 -2.57 2.05 -13.81
CA GLY A 463 -2.37 2.31 -15.24
C GLY A 463 -3.21 3.45 -15.77
N ASP A 464 -4.46 3.54 -15.32
CA ASP A 464 -5.46 4.47 -15.85
C ASP A 464 -5.55 5.81 -15.07
N VAL A 465 -4.90 5.92 -13.91
CA VAL A 465 -4.94 7.17 -13.13
C VAL A 465 -4.07 8.25 -13.76
N LYS A 466 -4.68 9.38 -14.12
CA LYS A 466 -3.99 10.55 -14.70
C LYS A 466 -3.28 11.39 -13.62
N VAL A 467 -2.07 10.98 -13.25
CA VAL A 467 -1.27 11.61 -12.20
C VAL A 467 0.08 12.14 -12.71
N PHE A 468 0.56 11.68 -13.86
CA PHE A 468 1.86 12.09 -14.39
C PHE A 468 1.75 13.42 -15.13
N GLN A 469 2.51 14.41 -14.67
CA GLN A 469 2.51 15.72 -15.31
C GLN A 469 3.45 15.75 -16.52
N SER A 470 2.97 16.33 -17.62
CA SER A 470 3.77 16.58 -18.81
C SER A 470 4.83 17.67 -18.59
N ARG A 471 6.04 17.40 -19.09
CA ARG A 471 7.15 18.36 -19.15
C ARG A 471 6.77 19.45 -20.15
N THR A 472 6.88 20.72 -19.75
CA THR A 472 6.63 21.88 -20.63
C THR A 472 7.88 22.70 -20.90
N VAL A 473 8.96 22.43 -20.16
CA VAL A 473 10.26 23.13 -20.29
C VAL A 473 11.26 22.16 -20.91
N PHE A 474 11.65 22.42 -22.16
CA PHE A 474 12.50 21.57 -22.99
C PHE A 474 13.84 22.24 -23.31
N ASN A 475 14.48 22.87 -22.32
CA ASN A 475 15.70 23.65 -22.52
C ASN A 475 16.87 22.81 -23.08
N ASP A 476 16.88 21.51 -22.77
CA ASP A 476 17.92 20.57 -23.21
C ASP A 476 17.69 20.03 -24.63
N GLU A 477 16.47 20.19 -25.17
CA GLU A 477 16.11 19.64 -26.49
C GLU A 477 16.48 20.61 -27.62
N TYR A 478 16.49 20.11 -28.85
CA TYR A 478 16.87 20.91 -30.01
C TYR A 478 15.85 22.00 -30.33
N GLY A 479 16.31 23.15 -30.81
CA GLY A 479 15.47 24.35 -30.94
C GLY A 479 14.22 24.15 -31.81
N HIS A 480 14.30 23.30 -32.85
CA HIS A 480 13.16 22.98 -33.72
C HIS A 480 12.10 22.07 -33.07
N GLN A 481 12.47 21.33 -32.01
CA GLN A 481 11.56 20.43 -31.31
C GLN A 481 10.77 21.15 -30.21
N ARG A 482 11.42 22.12 -29.53
CA ARG A 482 10.90 22.74 -28.29
C ARG A 482 9.49 23.28 -28.39
N GLU A 483 9.18 24.05 -29.43
CA GLU A 483 7.88 24.71 -29.57
C GLU A 483 6.74 23.70 -29.77
N ILE A 484 6.98 22.69 -30.61
CA ILE A 484 6.00 21.63 -30.88
C ILE A 484 5.84 20.74 -29.66
N MET A 485 6.94 20.30 -29.03
CA MET A 485 6.89 19.52 -27.78
C MET A 485 6.13 20.27 -26.68
N ALA A 486 6.36 21.59 -26.55
CA ALA A 486 5.63 22.43 -25.62
C ALA A 486 4.15 22.56 -25.98
N GLY A 487 3.80 22.63 -27.28
CA GLY A 487 2.41 22.60 -27.76
C GLY A 487 1.71 21.31 -27.37
N VAL A 488 2.29 20.16 -27.70
CA VAL A 488 1.75 18.83 -27.37
C VAL A 488 1.61 18.65 -25.86
N ALA A 489 2.59 19.09 -25.07
CA ALA A 489 2.53 19.03 -23.60
C ALA A 489 1.45 19.94 -22.99
N LYS A 490 1.14 21.07 -23.61
CA LYS A 490 0.04 21.96 -23.18
C LYS A 490 -1.33 21.36 -23.46
N GLU A 491 -1.50 20.68 -24.60
CA GLU A 491 -2.77 20.01 -24.95
C GLU A 491 -3.10 18.86 -24.00
N LYS A 492 -2.08 18.13 -23.56
CA LYS A 492 -2.22 17.02 -22.60
C LYS A 492 -1.33 17.26 -21.38
N PRO A 493 -1.77 18.07 -20.41
CA PRO A 493 -0.95 18.44 -19.25
C PRO A 493 -0.77 17.32 -18.22
N MET A 494 -1.68 16.33 -18.21
CA MET A 494 -1.66 15.17 -17.30
C MET A 494 -1.88 13.89 -18.11
N GLN A 495 -1.10 12.86 -17.78
CA GLN A 495 -1.07 11.56 -18.45
C GLN A 495 -1.26 10.44 -17.42
N SER A 496 -1.84 9.35 -17.89
CA SER A 496 -1.90 8.08 -17.15
C SER A 496 -0.68 7.20 -17.49
N LEU A 497 -0.35 6.25 -16.62
CA LEU A 497 0.81 5.37 -16.84
C LEU A 497 0.68 4.53 -18.12
N SER A 498 -0.54 4.15 -18.50
CA SER A 498 -0.83 3.39 -19.73
C SER A 498 -0.66 4.22 -21.02
N GLU A 499 -0.70 5.55 -20.91
CA GLU A 499 -0.49 6.50 -22.02
C GLU A 499 0.99 6.94 -22.15
N LEU A 500 1.82 6.71 -21.12
CA LEU A 500 3.20 7.18 -21.10
C LEU A 500 4.10 6.41 -22.08
N ILE A 501 4.98 7.17 -22.72
CA ILE A 501 6.05 6.65 -23.57
C ILE A 501 7.39 7.00 -22.93
N SER A 502 8.31 6.05 -22.95
CA SER A 502 9.66 6.26 -22.40
C SER A 502 10.42 7.31 -23.20
N ARG A 503 11.24 8.10 -22.51
CA ARG A 503 12.12 9.10 -23.12
C ARG A 503 13.13 8.49 -24.10
N ALA A 504 13.41 7.20 -23.99
CA ALA A 504 14.22 6.47 -24.96
C ALA A 504 13.67 6.56 -26.41
N TYR A 505 12.36 6.82 -26.56
CA TYR A 505 11.69 6.94 -27.85
C TYR A 505 11.45 8.39 -28.29
N ILE A 506 12.00 9.41 -27.59
CA ILE A 506 11.88 10.83 -27.99
C ILE A 506 12.13 11.03 -29.49
N PRO A 507 13.24 10.55 -30.10
CA PRO A 507 13.57 10.83 -31.49
C PRO A 507 12.56 10.39 -32.55
N ILE A 508 11.61 9.52 -32.19
CA ILE A 508 10.65 8.91 -33.13
C ILE A 508 9.20 9.30 -32.88
N CYS A 509 8.92 10.09 -31.83
CA CYS A 509 7.55 10.46 -31.49
C CYS A 509 7.39 11.81 -30.78
N TRP A 510 8.46 12.61 -30.63
CA TRP A 510 8.41 13.85 -29.85
C TRP A 510 7.36 14.86 -30.33
N SER A 511 6.98 14.82 -31.61
CA SER A 511 5.97 15.73 -32.16
C SER A 511 4.53 15.28 -31.92
N GLN A 512 4.31 14.09 -31.37
CA GLN A 512 2.98 13.46 -31.28
C GLN A 512 2.51 13.22 -29.84
N VAL A 513 3.43 13.10 -28.88
CA VAL A 513 3.10 12.72 -27.50
C VAL A 513 3.84 13.57 -26.47
N PRO A 514 3.22 13.90 -25.33
CA PRO A 514 3.92 14.50 -24.21
C PRO A 514 4.80 13.49 -23.47
N PHE A 515 5.83 13.99 -22.78
CA PHE A 515 6.66 13.20 -21.88
C PHE A 515 6.51 13.69 -20.44
N ALA A 516 6.43 12.75 -19.48
CA ALA A 516 6.30 13.09 -18.07
C ALA A 516 7.56 13.77 -17.49
N ILE A 517 7.37 14.65 -16.49
CA ILE A 517 8.46 15.25 -15.69
C ILE A 517 9.20 14.16 -14.90
N HIS A 518 8.45 13.29 -14.22
CA HIS A 518 8.97 12.14 -13.51
C HIS A 518 8.70 10.88 -14.34
N GLU A 519 9.72 10.38 -15.02
CA GLU A 519 9.59 9.21 -15.88
C GLU A 519 9.50 7.93 -15.04
N PRO A 520 8.54 7.03 -15.32
CA PRO A 520 8.51 5.70 -14.72
C PRO A 520 9.78 4.89 -15.00
N SER A 521 10.15 4.00 -14.08
CA SER A 521 11.28 3.10 -14.31
C SER A 521 10.97 2.07 -15.41
N SER A 522 12.02 1.53 -16.04
CA SER A 522 11.88 0.46 -17.05
C SER A 522 11.13 -0.77 -16.51
N HIS A 523 11.27 -1.05 -15.21
CA HIS A 523 10.53 -2.10 -14.52
C HIS A 523 9.02 -1.85 -14.55
N VAL A 524 8.58 -0.63 -14.28
CA VAL A 524 7.16 -0.25 -14.29
C VAL A 524 6.60 -0.25 -15.71
N PHE A 525 7.36 0.25 -16.69
CA PHE A 525 6.93 0.16 -18.09
C PHE A 525 6.68 -1.29 -18.51
N ASN A 526 7.51 -2.25 -18.10
CA ASN A 526 7.33 -3.67 -18.43
C ASN A 526 6.02 -4.28 -17.91
N GLN A 527 5.39 -3.69 -16.89
CA GLN A 527 4.09 -4.13 -16.37
C GLN A 527 2.91 -3.61 -17.20
N MET A 528 3.14 -2.60 -18.04
CA MET A 528 2.14 -2.03 -18.94
C MET A 528 2.10 -2.76 -20.28
N SER A 529 0.92 -2.85 -20.89
CA SER A 529 0.69 -3.54 -22.17
C SER A 529 1.62 -3.05 -23.29
N LYS A 530 1.87 -1.73 -23.35
CA LYS A 530 2.71 -1.10 -24.39
C LYS A 530 4.19 -1.02 -24.05
N LYS A 531 4.61 -1.39 -22.83
CA LYS A 531 6.01 -1.30 -22.37
C LYS A 531 6.68 0.07 -22.59
N GLY A 532 5.90 1.15 -22.52
CA GLY A 532 6.38 2.50 -22.79
C GLY A 532 6.77 2.77 -24.25
N LYS A 533 6.36 1.92 -25.20
CA LYS A 533 6.65 2.08 -26.63
C LYS A 533 5.56 2.90 -27.35
N PRO A 534 5.93 3.76 -28.31
CA PRO A 534 4.94 4.42 -29.17
C PRO A 534 4.27 3.40 -30.09
N HIS A 535 3.00 3.64 -30.42
CA HIS A 535 2.31 2.85 -31.44
C HIS A 535 2.86 3.25 -32.83
N VAL A 536 3.01 2.28 -33.73
CA VAL A 536 3.62 2.51 -35.06
C VAL A 536 2.87 3.56 -35.88
N SER A 537 1.54 3.65 -35.76
CA SER A 537 0.76 4.72 -36.40
C SER A 537 1.11 6.13 -35.92
N LEU A 538 1.58 6.32 -34.68
CA LEU A 538 2.08 7.60 -34.19
C LEU A 538 3.44 7.92 -34.81
N VAL A 539 4.29 6.90 -34.98
CA VAL A 539 5.60 7.06 -35.65
C VAL A 539 5.43 7.49 -37.10
N TRP A 540 4.41 6.97 -37.80
CA TRP A 540 4.04 7.43 -39.14
C TRP A 540 3.62 8.92 -39.19
N LYS A 541 2.79 9.37 -38.23
CA LYS A 541 2.42 10.80 -38.12
C LYS A 541 3.62 11.68 -37.74
N HIS A 542 4.51 11.16 -36.89
CA HIS A 542 5.75 11.83 -36.54
C HIS A 542 6.62 12.07 -37.78
N LEU A 543 6.76 11.05 -38.65
CA LEU A 543 7.49 11.16 -39.90
C LEU A 543 6.93 12.25 -40.83
N GLN A 544 5.60 12.37 -40.97
CA GLN A 544 4.97 13.46 -41.72
C GLN A 544 5.32 14.83 -41.13
N THR A 545 5.41 14.92 -39.79
CA THR A 545 5.82 16.15 -39.12
C THR A 545 7.29 16.47 -39.40
N LEU A 546 8.18 15.47 -39.37
CA LEU A 546 9.60 15.64 -39.71
C LEU A 546 9.78 16.16 -41.14
N LYS A 547 9.00 15.64 -42.11
CA LYS A 547 8.94 16.18 -43.48
C LYS A 547 8.59 17.66 -43.45
N PHE A 548 7.48 18.03 -42.80
CA PHE A 548 7.02 19.42 -42.74
C PHE A 548 8.07 20.37 -42.11
N ILE A 549 8.68 19.93 -41.00
CA ILE A 549 9.72 20.72 -40.31
C ILE A 549 10.97 20.86 -41.18
N SER A 550 11.36 19.81 -41.92
CA SER A 550 12.56 19.83 -42.76
C SER A 550 12.52 20.95 -43.81
N LEU A 551 11.32 21.32 -44.30
CA LEU A 551 11.12 22.40 -45.26
C LEU A 551 11.48 23.77 -44.67
N GLN A 552 11.25 23.96 -43.36
CA GLN A 552 11.47 25.21 -42.63
C GLN A 552 12.71 25.18 -41.72
N LEU A 553 13.51 24.13 -41.83
CA LEU A 553 14.64 23.88 -40.94
C LEU A 553 15.75 24.91 -41.16
N LYS A 554 16.43 25.30 -40.08
CA LYS A 554 17.62 26.15 -40.12
C LYS A 554 18.89 25.28 -40.26
N PRO A 555 19.97 25.77 -40.91
CA PRO A 555 21.16 24.95 -41.20
C PRO A 555 21.77 24.24 -39.98
N TYR A 556 21.82 24.91 -38.84
CA TYR A 556 22.41 24.37 -37.61
C TYR A 556 21.58 23.27 -36.92
N HIS A 557 20.33 23.01 -37.36
CA HIS A 557 19.49 21.93 -36.85
C HIS A 557 19.46 20.68 -37.76
N VAL A 558 20.13 20.72 -38.92
CA VAL A 558 20.10 19.65 -39.94
C VAL A 558 20.60 18.33 -39.37
N LYS A 559 21.70 18.35 -38.61
CA LYS A 559 22.29 17.17 -38.00
C LYS A 559 21.29 16.40 -37.14
N ASP A 560 20.59 17.10 -36.28
CA ASP A 560 19.68 16.51 -35.29
C ASP A 560 18.42 15.99 -35.97
N SER A 561 17.86 16.75 -36.91
CA SER A 561 16.69 16.34 -37.71
C SER A 561 16.96 15.08 -38.55
N LEU A 562 18.13 14.97 -39.19
CA LEU A 562 18.54 13.76 -39.91
C LEU A 562 18.75 12.57 -38.95
N GLY A 563 19.21 12.84 -37.72
CA GLY A 563 19.33 11.84 -36.67
C GLY A 563 17.98 11.25 -36.24
N ASP A 564 16.98 12.11 -36.02
CA ASP A 564 15.60 11.71 -35.70
C ASP A 564 14.96 10.94 -36.86
N LEU A 565 15.14 11.41 -38.10
CA LEU A 565 14.63 10.75 -39.30
C LEU A 565 15.21 9.35 -39.46
N ARG A 566 16.53 9.19 -39.25
CA ARG A 566 17.21 7.89 -39.34
C ARG A 566 16.66 6.90 -38.30
N LYS A 567 16.47 7.35 -37.06
CA LYS A 567 15.89 6.53 -35.99
C LYS A 567 14.43 6.19 -36.28
N THR A 568 13.68 7.10 -36.89
CA THR A 568 12.29 6.89 -37.29
C THR A 568 12.18 5.79 -38.36
N TYR A 569 12.96 5.87 -39.45
CA TYR A 569 12.99 4.80 -40.46
C TYR A 569 13.51 3.47 -39.90
N GLN A 570 14.54 3.49 -39.06
CA GLN A 570 15.05 2.28 -38.42
C GLN A 570 13.97 1.61 -37.58
N HIS A 571 13.23 2.38 -36.76
CA HIS A 571 12.16 1.83 -35.93
C HIS A 571 11.04 1.17 -36.76
N LEU A 572 10.65 1.80 -37.88
CA LEU A 572 9.67 1.25 -38.82
C LEU A 572 10.20 -0.03 -39.50
N GLN A 573 11.49 -0.07 -39.86
CA GLN A 573 12.11 -1.26 -40.41
C GLN A 573 12.27 -2.39 -39.36
N ASP A 574 12.44 -2.08 -38.08
CA ASP A 574 12.54 -3.10 -37.03
C ASP A 574 11.16 -3.70 -36.68
N HIS A 575 10.05 -3.04 -37.05
CA HIS A 575 8.67 -3.46 -36.78
C HIS A 575 7.84 -3.65 -38.07
N LEU A 576 8.40 -4.33 -39.08
CA LEU A 576 7.82 -4.45 -40.44
C LEU A 576 6.35 -4.87 -40.49
N GLU A 577 5.93 -5.84 -39.69
CA GLU A 577 4.54 -6.35 -39.72
C GLU A 577 3.53 -5.28 -39.30
N GLU A 578 3.78 -4.63 -38.15
CA GLU A 578 2.94 -3.54 -37.64
C GLU A 578 3.00 -2.30 -38.54
N SER A 579 4.19 -1.98 -39.08
CA SER A 579 4.39 -0.86 -40.00
C SER A 579 3.59 -1.02 -41.29
N THR A 580 3.52 -2.23 -41.84
CA THR A 580 2.76 -2.51 -43.07
C THR A 580 1.26 -2.40 -42.84
N GLY A 581 0.76 -2.96 -41.72
CA GLY A 581 -0.67 -2.93 -41.40
C GLY A 581 -1.23 -1.55 -41.05
N THR A 582 -0.37 -0.58 -40.70
CA THR A 582 -0.76 0.77 -40.28
C THR A 582 -0.36 1.87 -41.27
N PHE A 583 0.19 1.49 -42.43
CA PHE A 583 0.63 2.43 -43.46
C PHE A 583 -0.58 2.99 -44.22
N ILE A 584 -1.11 4.11 -43.73
CA ILE A 584 -2.18 4.90 -44.37
C ILE A 584 -1.77 6.37 -44.28
N LEU A 585 -1.08 6.87 -45.31
CA LEU A 585 -0.64 8.25 -45.38
C LEU A 585 -1.39 8.97 -46.50
N ASN A 586 -2.05 10.08 -46.18
CA ASN A 586 -2.66 10.97 -47.17
C ASN A 586 -1.60 11.64 -48.06
N ASP A 587 -0.42 11.89 -47.49
CA ASP A 587 0.77 12.40 -48.16
C ASP A 587 1.87 11.34 -48.06
N ASN A 588 2.16 10.69 -49.18
CA ASN A 588 3.13 9.60 -49.28
C ASN A 588 4.55 10.10 -49.58
N GLU A 589 4.77 11.40 -49.74
CA GLU A 589 6.10 11.98 -50.01
C GLU A 589 6.91 12.11 -48.71
N VAL A 590 7.10 10.99 -48.02
CA VAL A 590 7.76 10.92 -46.71
C VAL A 590 9.13 10.26 -46.78
N TRP A 591 9.66 10.02 -47.98
CA TRP A 591 10.94 9.32 -48.21
C TRP A 591 12.02 10.29 -48.67
N LEU A 592 13.04 10.51 -47.85
CA LEU A 592 14.17 11.38 -48.19
C LEU A 592 15.23 10.63 -49.03
N ASN A 593 15.18 10.78 -50.35
CA ASN A 593 15.99 10.00 -51.30
C ASN A 593 17.31 10.70 -51.67
N MET A 594 18.27 10.76 -50.73
CA MET A 594 19.58 11.39 -50.92
C MET A 594 20.74 10.38 -50.94
N SER A 595 21.83 10.72 -51.64
CA SER A 595 23.04 9.89 -51.71
C SER A 595 23.82 9.86 -50.39
N GLU A 596 23.93 11.02 -49.72
CA GLU A 596 24.58 11.14 -48.42
C GLU A 596 23.65 11.82 -47.42
N TRP A 597 23.70 11.34 -46.17
CA TRP A 597 22.98 11.93 -45.04
C TRP A 597 23.94 12.65 -44.07
N ASN A 598 25.10 13.09 -44.58
CA ASN A 598 26.08 13.79 -43.77
C ASN A 598 25.74 15.29 -43.69
N HIS A 599 25.37 15.75 -42.50
CA HIS A 599 25.05 17.15 -42.21
C HIS A 599 26.11 18.19 -42.62
N LEU A 600 27.37 17.79 -42.84
CA LEU A 600 28.43 18.69 -43.29
C LEU A 600 28.43 18.89 -44.82
N THR A 601 27.84 17.96 -45.58
CA THR A 601 27.85 17.96 -47.06
C THR A 601 26.46 18.22 -47.66
N VAL A 602 25.39 18.04 -46.88
CA VAL A 602 24.00 18.26 -47.34
C VAL A 602 23.69 19.76 -47.47
N LEU A 603 23.32 20.19 -48.68
CA LEU A 603 22.77 21.53 -48.92
C LEU A 603 21.29 21.59 -48.51
N MET A 604 20.84 22.75 -48.05
CA MET A 604 19.44 22.96 -47.66
C MET A 604 18.46 22.83 -48.83
N GLU A 605 18.90 23.12 -50.05
CA GLU A 605 18.10 22.96 -51.27
C GLU A 605 17.86 21.48 -51.58
N ASP A 606 18.91 20.65 -51.48
CA ASP A 606 18.83 19.20 -51.66
C ASP A 606 17.89 18.56 -50.63
N LEU A 607 17.99 18.98 -49.37
CA LEU A 607 17.10 18.48 -48.30
C LEU A 607 15.61 18.79 -48.59
N ARG A 608 15.32 19.92 -49.25
CA ARG A 608 13.94 20.35 -49.55
C ARG A 608 13.39 19.68 -50.80
N SER A 609 14.21 19.42 -51.81
CA SER A 609 13.80 18.86 -53.10
C SER A 609 13.81 17.31 -53.15
N SER A 610 14.50 16.66 -52.21
CA SER A 610 14.74 15.20 -52.25
C SER A 610 13.66 14.34 -51.58
N TRP A 611 12.55 14.92 -51.12
CA TRP A 611 11.42 14.15 -50.58
C TRP A 611 10.61 13.53 -51.73
N GLN A 612 10.44 12.22 -51.69
CA GLN A 612 9.80 11.44 -52.73
C GLN A 612 8.69 10.55 -52.18
N SER A 613 7.75 10.20 -53.05
CA SER A 613 6.71 9.23 -52.77
C SER A 613 7.16 7.82 -53.13
N LEU A 614 6.62 6.81 -52.46
CA LEU A 614 7.04 5.42 -52.65
C LEU A 614 6.83 4.93 -54.10
N ASP A 615 5.80 5.43 -54.77
CA ASP A 615 5.44 5.12 -56.17
C ASP A 615 6.45 5.66 -57.20
N LYS A 616 7.25 6.65 -56.83
CA LYS A 616 8.32 7.22 -57.67
C LYS A 616 9.66 6.51 -57.47
N LEU A 617 9.78 5.56 -56.55
CA LEU A 617 11.04 4.90 -56.21
C LEU A 617 11.11 3.47 -56.75
N VAL A 618 12.30 3.07 -57.22
CA VAL A 618 12.61 1.69 -57.63
C VAL A 618 13.93 1.20 -57.06
N LEU A 619 13.96 -0.07 -56.68
CA LEU A 619 15.16 -0.77 -56.22
C LEU A 619 15.93 -1.35 -57.42
N SER A 620 17.25 -1.46 -57.28
CA SER A 620 18.14 -2.11 -58.27
C SER A 620 18.23 -1.43 -59.66
N SER A 621 17.87 -0.16 -59.77
CA SER A 621 18.18 0.69 -60.94
C SER A 621 19.54 1.37 -60.78
N SER A 622 20.31 1.50 -61.85
CA SER A 622 21.57 2.26 -61.88
C SER A 622 21.38 3.74 -62.23
N VAL A 623 20.21 4.12 -62.76
CA VAL A 623 19.90 5.48 -63.24
C VAL A 623 18.47 5.90 -62.89
N ASP A 624 18.24 7.21 -62.79
CA ASP A 624 16.90 7.80 -62.73
C ASP A 624 16.32 7.85 -64.15
N SER A 625 15.02 7.64 -64.30
CA SER A 625 14.35 7.61 -65.60
C SER A 625 12.95 8.22 -65.52
N GLY A 626 12.78 9.38 -66.14
CA GLY A 626 11.53 10.15 -66.13
C GLY A 626 11.10 10.56 -64.71
N SER A 627 9.89 10.15 -64.31
CA SER A 627 9.35 10.38 -62.96
C SER A 627 9.80 9.32 -61.92
N VAL A 628 10.50 8.28 -62.37
CA VAL A 628 10.97 7.18 -61.52
C VAL A 628 12.43 7.40 -61.16
N GLN A 629 12.73 7.41 -59.86
CA GLN A 629 14.07 7.60 -59.33
C GLN A 629 14.61 6.30 -58.74
N ALA A 630 15.91 6.08 -58.92
CA ALA A 630 16.63 5.03 -58.23
C ALA A 630 16.72 5.36 -56.73
N VAL A 631 16.49 4.37 -55.86
CA VAL A 631 16.73 4.52 -54.43
C VAL A 631 18.22 4.80 -54.19
N ARG A 632 18.52 5.95 -53.57
CA ARG A 632 19.88 6.41 -53.31
C ARG A 632 20.49 5.71 -52.09
N PRO A 633 21.83 5.65 -51.97
CA PRO A 633 22.52 4.94 -50.89
C PRO A 633 22.06 5.30 -49.47
N GLY A 634 21.74 6.57 -49.20
CA GLY A 634 21.27 7.00 -47.88
C GLY A 634 19.95 6.37 -47.44
N LEU A 635 19.04 6.10 -48.39
CA LEU A 635 17.77 5.44 -48.13
C LEU A 635 17.85 3.91 -48.31
N MET A 636 18.83 3.41 -49.06
CA MET A 636 19.04 1.98 -49.33
C MET A 636 19.23 1.14 -48.05
N VAL A 637 19.72 1.74 -46.97
CA VAL A 637 19.84 1.08 -45.65
C VAL A 637 18.48 0.57 -45.13
N PHE A 638 17.38 1.14 -45.63
CA PHE A 638 16.01 0.80 -45.27
C PHE A 638 15.29 -0.02 -46.37
N GLU A 639 16.02 -0.72 -47.23
CA GLU A 639 15.48 -1.53 -48.33
C GLU A 639 14.37 -2.50 -47.90
N LYS A 640 14.53 -3.17 -46.74
CA LYS A 640 13.54 -4.17 -46.28
C LYS A 640 12.18 -3.52 -46.04
N LEU A 641 12.16 -2.32 -45.46
CA LEU A 641 10.95 -1.55 -45.26
C LEU A 641 10.33 -1.12 -46.58
N LEU A 642 11.13 -0.56 -47.49
CA LEU A 642 10.66 -0.10 -48.81
C LEU A 642 10.04 -1.23 -49.62
N ARG A 643 10.73 -2.39 -49.70
CA ARG A 643 10.24 -3.57 -50.42
C ARG A 643 8.92 -4.08 -49.83
N ARG A 644 8.79 -4.08 -48.50
CA ARG A 644 7.57 -4.57 -47.83
C ARG A 644 6.37 -3.64 -48.03
N LEU A 645 6.60 -2.33 -48.14
CA LEU A 645 5.57 -1.33 -48.40
C LEU A 645 5.18 -1.22 -49.88
N GLY A 646 5.88 -1.92 -50.79
CA GLY A 646 5.50 -2.04 -52.20
C GLY A 646 6.48 -1.43 -53.21
N CYS A 647 7.68 -1.01 -52.80
CA CYS A 647 8.72 -0.56 -53.72
C CYS A 647 9.24 -1.73 -54.57
N LYS A 648 9.12 -1.63 -55.90
CA LYS A 648 9.47 -2.71 -56.84
C LYS A 648 10.98 -2.70 -57.16
N ALA A 649 11.55 -3.88 -57.35
CA ALA A 649 12.93 -4.06 -57.82
C ALA A 649 12.97 -4.38 -59.32
N ILE A 650 13.93 -3.79 -60.03
CA ILE A 650 14.16 -4.07 -61.46
C ILE A 650 14.77 -5.47 -61.63
N MET A 651 14.17 -6.29 -62.50
CA MET A 651 14.60 -7.67 -62.77
C MET A 651 15.44 -7.74 -64.05
N TYR A 652 16.61 -8.37 -63.97
CA TYR A 652 17.48 -8.65 -65.12
C TYR A 652 17.47 -10.16 -65.44
N PRO A 653 17.33 -10.61 -66.71
CA PRO A 653 17.38 -12.03 -67.09
C PRO A 653 18.75 -12.69 -66.81
N THR A 654 18.76 -14.02 -66.58
CA THR A 654 19.97 -14.82 -66.26
C THR A 654 20.53 -15.48 -67.54
N MET A 655 21.85 -15.45 -67.76
CA MET A 655 22.52 -15.98 -68.98
C MET A 655 23.03 -17.42 -68.80
N GLU A 656 22.89 -18.27 -69.83
CA GLU A 656 23.53 -19.59 -69.96
C GLU A 656 24.74 -19.54 -70.92
N LYS A 657 25.84 -20.22 -70.56
CA LYS A 657 27.15 -20.16 -71.24
C LYS A 657 27.37 -21.42 -72.08
N LEU A 658 27.89 -21.29 -73.31
CA LEU A 658 28.30 -22.43 -74.17
C LEU A 658 29.84 -22.49 -74.34
N PRO A 659 30.43 -23.69 -74.53
CA PRO A 659 31.89 -23.88 -74.51
C PRO A 659 32.57 -23.67 -75.88
N GLU A 660 33.78 -23.08 -75.85
CA GLU A 660 34.67 -22.83 -76.98
C GLU A 660 35.37 -24.10 -77.49
N VAL A 661 35.67 -24.17 -78.79
CA VAL A 661 36.47 -25.22 -79.43
C VAL A 661 37.56 -24.57 -80.31
N GLU A 662 38.82 -24.97 -80.12
CA GLU A 662 39.97 -24.59 -80.96
C GLU A 662 40.52 -25.78 -81.76
N GLY A 663 41.05 -25.51 -82.96
CA GLY A 663 41.88 -26.42 -83.77
C GLY A 663 42.68 -25.66 -84.86
N PHE A 664 43.88 -26.12 -85.21
CA PHE A 664 44.85 -25.52 -86.17
C PHE A 664 44.94 -26.32 -87.51
N SER A 665 45.56 -25.87 -88.62
CA SER A 665 45.40 -24.66 -89.46
C SER A 665 46.16 -24.82 -90.82
N LEU A 666 45.47 -25.29 -91.89
CA LEU A 666 45.84 -25.06 -93.31
C LEU A 666 45.71 -23.55 -93.64
N VAL A 667 44.84 -22.89 -92.91
CA VAL A 667 44.49 -21.50 -93.03
C VAL A 667 45.68 -20.59 -92.70
N ALA A 668 46.61 -20.99 -91.81
CA ALA A 668 47.83 -20.25 -91.53
C ALA A 668 48.73 -20.07 -92.77
N ALA A 669 48.83 -21.08 -93.64
CA ALA A 669 49.58 -20.98 -94.89
C ALA A 669 48.86 -20.05 -95.90
N LEU A 670 47.54 -20.15 -96.01
CA LEU A 670 46.71 -19.28 -96.87
C LEU A 670 46.71 -17.81 -96.38
N ARG A 671 46.78 -17.61 -95.06
CA ARG A 671 46.97 -16.30 -94.42
C ARG A 671 48.32 -15.71 -94.77
N GLN A 672 49.40 -16.50 -94.71
CA GLN A 672 50.72 -16.03 -95.12
C GLN A 672 50.75 -15.65 -96.60
N LEU A 673 50.08 -16.41 -97.49
CA LEU A 673 49.96 -16.04 -98.90
C LEU A 673 49.23 -14.71 -99.10
N ARG A 674 48.17 -14.42 -98.31
CA ARG A 674 47.47 -13.13 -98.34
C ARG A 674 48.37 -11.97 -97.89
N LYS A 675 49.15 -12.16 -96.82
CA LYS A 675 50.12 -11.18 -96.33
C LYS A 675 51.24 -10.90 -97.32
N ASP A 676 51.71 -11.93 -98.00
CA ASP A 676 52.73 -11.85 -99.05
C ASP A 676 52.18 -11.30 -100.39
N ARG A 677 50.86 -11.04 -100.48
CA ARG A 677 50.13 -10.65 -101.70
C ARG A 677 50.30 -11.61 -102.87
N LYS A 678 50.33 -12.92 -102.61
CA LYS A 678 50.48 -13.98 -103.62
C LYS A 678 49.15 -14.69 -103.85
N LEU A 679 48.85 -15.02 -105.11
CA LEU A 679 47.67 -15.80 -105.55
C LEU A 679 46.30 -15.16 -105.23
N LEU A 680 46.27 -13.84 -104.97
CA LEU A 680 45.05 -13.09 -104.75
C LEU A 680 44.26 -12.92 -106.06
N ASP A 681 42.97 -13.20 -106.02
CA ASP A 681 42.07 -13.26 -107.19
C ASP A 681 40.79 -12.42 -107.01
N VAL A 682 40.61 -11.78 -105.85
CA VAL A 682 39.52 -10.81 -105.60
C VAL A 682 39.93 -9.65 -104.71
N THR A 683 39.36 -8.48 -104.98
CA THR A 683 39.48 -7.26 -104.19
C THR A 683 38.10 -6.80 -103.75
N TYR A 684 37.93 -6.49 -102.47
CA TYR A 684 36.74 -5.82 -101.95
C TYR A 684 37.04 -4.35 -101.70
N SER A 685 36.09 -3.46 -101.94
CA SER A 685 36.20 -2.01 -101.70
C SER A 685 35.04 -1.53 -100.83
N SER A 686 35.32 -0.79 -99.78
CA SER A 686 34.31 -0.08 -98.98
C SER A 686 34.94 1.19 -98.41
N GLU A 687 34.18 2.28 -98.37
CA GLU A 687 34.63 3.58 -97.83
C GLU A 687 35.96 4.07 -98.43
N GLY A 688 36.18 3.82 -99.74
CA GLY A 688 37.38 4.22 -100.48
C GLY A 688 38.65 3.41 -100.17
N ARG A 689 38.54 2.34 -99.38
CA ARG A 689 39.63 1.44 -99.01
C ARG A 689 39.39 0.05 -99.59
N THR A 690 40.47 -0.65 -99.94
CA THR A 690 40.40 -1.97 -100.56
C THR A 690 41.04 -3.07 -99.71
N ILE A 691 40.49 -4.28 -99.79
CA ILE A 691 40.99 -5.49 -99.14
C ILE A 691 41.08 -6.61 -100.18
N GLU A 692 42.28 -7.15 -100.39
CA GLU A 692 42.50 -8.26 -101.32
C GLU A 692 42.44 -9.61 -100.59
N ALA A 693 41.88 -10.62 -101.24
CA ALA A 693 41.69 -11.96 -100.69
C ALA A 693 41.69 -13.04 -101.79
N HIS A 694 41.64 -14.30 -101.35
CA HIS A 694 41.42 -15.48 -102.17
C HIS A 694 39.93 -15.87 -102.18
N THR A 695 39.31 -15.99 -103.36
CA THR A 695 37.92 -16.39 -103.54
C THR A 695 37.62 -17.73 -102.88
N VAL A 696 38.54 -18.70 -103.00
CA VAL A 696 38.40 -20.06 -102.44
C VAL A 696 38.29 -20.05 -100.92
N VAL A 697 39.05 -19.18 -100.23
CA VAL A 697 39.01 -19.04 -98.76
C VAL A 697 37.68 -18.45 -98.33
N LEU A 698 37.24 -17.38 -98.98
CA LEU A 698 35.96 -16.73 -98.64
C LEU A 698 34.75 -17.63 -98.96
N ALA A 699 34.77 -18.36 -100.08
CA ALA A 699 33.73 -19.32 -100.44
C ALA A 699 33.64 -20.51 -99.47
N SER A 700 34.75 -20.86 -98.81
CA SER A 700 34.77 -21.97 -97.84
C SER A 700 33.95 -21.65 -96.58
N ILE A 701 34.00 -20.40 -96.11
CA ILE A 701 33.40 -19.98 -94.84
C ILE A 701 32.08 -19.21 -95.02
N SER A 702 31.94 -18.43 -96.10
CA SER A 702 30.74 -17.66 -96.39
C SER A 702 29.87 -18.33 -97.45
N LYS A 703 28.60 -18.60 -97.10
CA LYS A 703 27.60 -19.08 -98.06
C LYS A 703 27.36 -18.07 -99.18
N TYR A 704 27.35 -16.78 -98.85
CA TYR A 704 27.23 -15.69 -99.83
C TYR A 704 28.35 -15.77 -100.85
N CYS A 705 29.61 -15.78 -100.42
CA CYS A 705 30.78 -15.87 -101.29
C CYS A 705 30.76 -17.15 -102.14
N ARG A 706 30.33 -18.28 -101.57
CA ARG A 706 30.20 -19.55 -102.31
C ARG A 706 29.25 -19.45 -103.50
N ILE A 707 28.07 -18.88 -103.28
CA ILE A 707 27.08 -18.63 -104.34
C ILE A 707 27.61 -17.56 -105.30
N HIS A 708 28.28 -16.55 -104.76
CA HIS A 708 28.84 -15.45 -105.54
C HIS A 708 29.94 -15.96 -106.50
N TYR A 709 30.81 -16.88 -106.09
CA TYR A 709 31.92 -17.34 -106.93
C TYR A 709 31.61 -18.59 -107.76
N ALA A 710 30.44 -19.22 -107.60
CA ALA A 710 30.09 -20.46 -108.30
C ALA A 710 30.09 -20.38 -109.84
N ASN A 711 29.91 -19.19 -110.42
CA ASN A 711 29.73 -19.02 -111.87
C ASN A 711 30.99 -18.53 -112.64
N TRP A 712 32.16 -18.40 -111.98
CA TRP A 712 33.50 -18.11 -112.57
C TRP A 712 33.65 -16.88 -113.52
N THR A 713 32.59 -16.11 -113.80
CA THR A 713 32.64 -14.88 -114.62
C THR A 713 32.27 -13.66 -113.77
N ARG A 714 33.22 -13.06 -113.04
CA ARG A 714 32.94 -11.88 -112.21
C ARG A 714 34.12 -10.89 -112.16
N PRO A 715 33.83 -9.58 -111.94
CA PRO A 715 34.86 -8.55 -111.89
C PRO A 715 35.81 -8.76 -110.70
N PRO A 716 37.10 -8.41 -110.86
CA PRO A 716 38.11 -8.56 -109.81
C PRO A 716 37.88 -7.64 -108.60
N VAL A 717 36.99 -6.64 -108.69
CA VAL A 717 36.68 -5.69 -107.61
C VAL A 717 35.19 -5.72 -107.25
N ILE A 718 34.87 -5.93 -105.97
CA ILE A 718 33.52 -5.90 -105.41
C ILE A 718 33.41 -4.69 -104.46
N SER A 719 32.57 -3.71 -104.78
CA SER A 719 32.40 -2.49 -103.98
C SER A 719 31.10 -2.49 -103.17
N PHE A 720 31.16 -2.04 -101.91
CA PHE A 720 30.00 -1.73 -101.07
C PHE A 720 29.86 -0.21 -100.90
N ASP A 721 28.78 0.36 -101.42
CA ASP A 721 28.54 1.81 -101.38
C ASP A 721 27.29 2.15 -100.55
N ARG A 722 27.43 3.09 -99.61
CA ARG A 722 26.34 3.48 -98.69
C ARG A 722 25.11 4.06 -99.40
N THR A 723 25.29 4.63 -100.58
CA THR A 723 24.22 5.25 -101.38
C THR A 723 23.52 4.25 -102.30
N VAL A 724 24.24 3.24 -102.79
CA VAL A 724 23.74 2.22 -103.72
C VAL A 724 23.19 0.99 -102.97
N ASP A 725 23.89 0.54 -101.92
CA ASP A 725 23.59 -0.67 -101.15
C ASP A 725 22.97 -0.32 -99.78
N LYS A 726 21.92 0.51 -99.74
CA LYS A 726 21.38 1.07 -98.48
C LYS A 726 21.04 0.01 -97.42
N ASP A 727 20.50 -1.13 -97.83
CA ASP A 727 20.04 -2.17 -96.90
C ASP A 727 21.19 -3.11 -96.48
N PHE A 728 22.23 -3.22 -97.32
CA PHE A 728 23.30 -4.22 -97.20
C PHE A 728 24.71 -3.62 -97.12
N PHE A 729 24.80 -2.32 -96.85
CA PHE A 729 26.07 -1.62 -96.70
C PHE A 729 26.89 -2.21 -95.55
N LEU A 730 28.13 -2.57 -95.84
CA LEU A 730 29.12 -3.01 -94.86
C LEU A 730 30.20 -1.94 -94.74
N THR A 731 30.40 -1.42 -93.54
CA THR A 731 31.53 -0.54 -93.25
C THR A 731 32.84 -1.27 -93.53
N PHE A 732 33.90 -0.53 -93.88
CA PHE A 732 35.21 -1.11 -94.14
C PHE A 732 35.68 -1.98 -92.96
N ARG A 733 35.43 -1.52 -91.73
CA ARG A 733 35.79 -2.26 -90.51
C ARG A 733 35.02 -3.58 -90.36
N THR A 734 33.73 -3.59 -90.69
CA THR A 734 32.93 -4.82 -90.66
C THR A 734 33.44 -5.79 -91.72
N LEU A 735 33.65 -5.31 -92.95
CA LEU A 735 34.18 -6.09 -94.06
C LEU A 735 35.57 -6.70 -93.73
N GLU A 736 36.46 -5.91 -93.14
CA GLU A 736 37.77 -6.35 -92.66
C GLU A 736 37.63 -7.52 -91.68
N ILE A 737 36.77 -7.40 -90.66
CA ILE A 737 36.54 -8.47 -89.68
C ILE A 737 35.96 -9.73 -90.32
N LEU A 738 35.03 -9.61 -91.27
CA LEU A 738 34.44 -10.76 -91.98
C LEU A 738 35.51 -11.52 -92.79
N ILE A 739 36.37 -10.77 -93.49
CA ILE A 739 37.45 -11.35 -94.31
C ILE A 739 38.53 -11.94 -93.40
N ASP A 740 38.95 -11.22 -92.37
CA ASP A 740 39.99 -11.66 -91.43
C ASP A 740 39.56 -12.92 -90.67
N TYR A 741 38.29 -13.01 -90.26
CA TYR A 741 37.71 -14.23 -89.71
C TYR A 741 37.84 -15.42 -90.66
N ALA A 742 37.66 -15.20 -91.97
CA ALA A 742 37.81 -16.27 -92.95
C ALA A 742 39.25 -16.79 -93.07
N TYR A 743 40.24 -16.01 -92.65
CA TYR A 743 41.64 -16.42 -92.53
C TYR A 743 42.01 -16.85 -91.11
N GLU A 744 41.04 -17.10 -90.23
CA GLU A 744 41.26 -17.39 -88.81
C GLU A 744 42.14 -16.32 -88.11
N GLU A 745 42.16 -15.10 -88.63
CA GLU A 745 42.90 -14.02 -87.97
C GLU A 745 42.22 -13.67 -86.65
N PRO A 746 42.99 -13.46 -85.57
CA PRO A 746 42.41 -13.16 -84.27
C PRO A 746 41.66 -11.82 -84.35
N ILE A 747 40.34 -11.87 -84.14
CA ILE A 747 39.54 -10.66 -84.00
C ILE A 747 39.92 -9.99 -82.68
N ASP A 748 40.32 -8.73 -82.74
CA ASP A 748 40.64 -7.91 -81.57
C ASP A 748 39.36 -7.49 -80.83
N TRP A 749 38.77 -8.45 -80.12
CA TRP A 749 37.55 -8.24 -79.31
C TRP A 749 37.75 -7.22 -78.20
N LYS A 750 38.99 -6.94 -77.76
CA LYS A 750 39.27 -6.00 -76.68
C LYS A 750 38.78 -4.58 -76.99
N LYS A 751 38.78 -4.19 -78.26
CA LYS A 751 38.27 -2.87 -78.70
C LYS A 751 36.75 -2.73 -78.62
N MET A 752 36.03 -3.85 -78.55
CA MET A 752 34.56 -3.91 -78.50
C MET A 752 34.04 -4.39 -77.14
N LEU A 753 34.95 -4.67 -76.20
CA LEU A 753 34.62 -5.15 -74.86
C LEU A 753 34.20 -3.96 -74.00
N VAL A 754 33.05 -4.07 -73.33
CA VAL A 754 32.57 -3.06 -72.40
C VAL A 754 33.32 -3.19 -71.08
N LEU A 755 34.04 -2.14 -70.71
CA LEU A 755 34.77 -2.02 -69.45
C LEU A 755 33.94 -1.25 -68.43
N GLU A 756 34.16 -1.51 -67.15
CA GLU A 756 33.45 -0.81 -66.06
C GLU A 756 33.74 0.71 -66.04
N THR A 757 34.81 1.15 -66.69
CA THR A 757 35.22 2.56 -66.79
C THR A 757 34.64 3.28 -68.01
N ASP A 758 33.97 2.57 -68.92
CA ASP A 758 33.43 3.18 -70.14
C ASP A 758 32.27 4.13 -69.81
N ASP A 759 32.22 5.27 -70.49
CA ASP A 759 31.08 6.18 -70.39
C ASP A 759 29.88 5.71 -71.25
N HIS A 760 28.72 6.35 -71.07
CA HIS A 760 27.50 5.97 -71.79
C HIS A 760 27.64 6.10 -73.33
N PHE A 761 28.47 7.02 -73.84
CA PHE A 761 28.71 7.17 -75.27
C PHE A 761 29.62 6.07 -75.81
N GLU A 762 30.65 5.69 -75.07
CA GLU A 762 31.54 4.57 -75.42
C GLU A 762 30.80 3.23 -75.42
N ILE A 763 29.93 2.98 -74.43
CA ILE A 763 29.08 1.78 -74.38
C ILE A 763 28.16 1.72 -75.60
N ALA A 764 27.52 2.85 -75.96
CA ALA A 764 26.66 2.94 -77.13
C ALA A 764 27.43 2.69 -78.44
N HIS A 765 28.63 3.26 -78.59
CA HIS A 765 29.48 3.05 -79.76
C HIS A 765 29.91 1.59 -79.91
N LYS A 766 30.35 0.95 -78.82
CA LYS A 766 30.76 -0.47 -78.81
C LYS A 766 29.59 -1.40 -79.15
N ARG A 767 28.40 -1.11 -78.61
CA ARG A 767 27.15 -1.82 -78.95
C ARG A 767 26.85 -1.74 -80.45
N ASP A 768 26.92 -0.55 -81.04
CA ASP A 768 26.62 -0.35 -82.46
C ASP A 768 27.65 -1.06 -83.37
N MET A 769 28.93 -1.10 -82.96
CA MET A 769 29.95 -1.88 -83.68
C MET A 769 29.64 -3.38 -83.69
N LEU A 770 29.25 -3.96 -82.55
CA LEU A 770 28.92 -5.38 -82.44
C LEU A 770 27.65 -5.74 -83.23
N LEU A 771 26.63 -4.86 -83.21
CA LEU A 771 25.41 -5.03 -84.01
C LEU A 771 25.70 -4.98 -85.52
N ASN A 772 26.61 -4.11 -85.97
CA ASN A 772 27.06 -4.06 -87.37
C ASN A 772 27.78 -5.36 -87.80
N ILE A 773 28.57 -5.98 -86.91
CA ILE A 773 29.19 -7.29 -87.18
C ILE A 773 28.13 -8.39 -87.28
N CYS A 774 27.11 -8.38 -86.41
CA CYS A 774 25.99 -9.33 -86.51
C CYS A 774 25.29 -9.20 -87.86
N LYS A 775 24.97 -7.95 -88.28
CA LYS A 775 24.37 -7.67 -89.58
C LYS A 775 25.23 -8.16 -90.74
N GLY A 776 26.54 -7.90 -90.70
CA GLY A 776 27.48 -8.35 -91.74
C GLY A 776 27.66 -9.86 -91.82
N ALA A 777 27.71 -10.54 -90.67
CA ALA A 777 27.84 -11.99 -90.58
C ALA A 777 26.58 -12.72 -91.06
N ASP A 778 25.39 -12.20 -90.74
CA ASP A 778 24.13 -12.70 -91.31
C ASP A 778 24.10 -12.53 -92.84
N TYR A 779 24.48 -11.34 -93.34
CA TYR A 779 24.48 -11.05 -94.77
C TYR A 779 25.44 -11.97 -95.55
N TRP A 780 26.66 -12.20 -95.04
CA TRP A 780 27.60 -13.14 -95.66
C TRP A 780 27.27 -14.61 -95.40
N GLY A 781 26.29 -14.90 -94.54
CA GLY A 781 25.92 -16.25 -94.14
C GLY A 781 27.07 -16.98 -93.45
N ILE A 782 27.65 -16.37 -92.41
CA ILE A 782 28.70 -16.93 -91.55
C ILE A 782 28.13 -17.12 -90.13
N PRO A 783 27.45 -18.25 -89.84
CA PRO A 783 26.72 -18.43 -88.58
C PRO A 783 27.59 -18.41 -87.33
N SER A 784 28.84 -18.90 -87.43
CA SER A 784 29.78 -18.94 -86.32
C SER A 784 30.22 -17.54 -85.86
N LEU A 785 30.45 -16.62 -86.81
CA LEU A 785 30.82 -15.24 -86.50
C LEU A 785 29.64 -14.44 -85.95
N LEU A 786 28.43 -14.69 -86.47
CA LEU A 786 27.19 -14.13 -85.92
C LEU A 786 27.02 -14.52 -84.44
N ALA A 787 27.17 -15.81 -84.13
CA ALA A 787 27.08 -16.32 -82.76
C ALA A 787 28.15 -15.71 -81.83
N LEU A 788 29.39 -15.53 -82.31
CA LEU A 788 30.46 -14.90 -81.54
C LEU A 788 30.17 -13.43 -81.23
N ALA A 789 29.67 -12.67 -82.21
CA ALA A 789 29.31 -11.26 -82.02
C ALA A 789 28.10 -11.09 -81.08
N GLU A 790 27.07 -11.92 -81.25
CA GLU A 790 25.92 -11.97 -80.32
C GLU A 790 26.36 -12.34 -78.89
N HIS A 791 27.31 -13.26 -78.73
CA HIS A 791 27.82 -13.63 -77.41
C HIS A 791 28.47 -12.44 -76.69
N GLN A 792 29.23 -11.59 -77.41
CA GLN A 792 29.81 -10.38 -76.81
C GLN A 792 28.72 -9.36 -76.40
N LEU A 793 27.66 -9.22 -77.20
CA LEU A 793 26.51 -8.37 -76.86
C LEU A 793 25.78 -8.89 -75.60
N LEU A 794 25.56 -10.20 -75.52
CA LEU A 794 24.91 -10.83 -74.37
C LEU A 794 25.73 -10.65 -73.09
N HIS A 795 27.04 -10.89 -73.15
CA HIS A 795 27.95 -10.77 -72.00
C HIS A 795 27.89 -9.38 -71.34
N ALA A 796 27.79 -8.32 -72.14
CA ALA A 796 27.67 -6.94 -71.67
C ALA A 796 26.21 -6.46 -71.50
N GLY A 797 25.21 -7.33 -71.65
CA GLY A 797 23.81 -6.97 -71.80
C GLY A 797 23.22 -6.08 -70.68
N LYS A 798 23.65 -6.25 -69.43
CA LYS A 798 23.22 -5.41 -68.28
C LYS A 798 23.71 -3.97 -68.35
N GLN A 799 24.82 -3.73 -69.05
CA GLN A 799 25.40 -2.39 -69.23
C GLN A 799 24.90 -1.74 -70.54
N MET A 800 24.48 -2.54 -71.52
CA MET A 800 24.02 -2.08 -72.83
C MET A 800 22.52 -1.70 -72.86
N ILE A 801 21.70 -2.28 -71.97
CA ILE A 801 20.25 -2.09 -71.93
C ILE A 801 19.84 -1.44 -70.59
N ASN A 802 19.07 -0.35 -70.65
CA ASN A 802 18.48 0.33 -69.51
C ASN A 802 17.03 0.77 -69.81
N LEU A 803 16.33 1.32 -68.82
CA LEU A 803 14.94 1.78 -69.00
C LEU A 803 14.80 2.80 -70.13
N ASP A 804 15.79 3.67 -70.35
CA ASP A 804 15.73 4.76 -71.33
C ASP A 804 15.99 4.31 -72.78
N ASN A 805 16.87 3.33 -72.99
CA ASN A 805 17.36 2.96 -74.32
C ASN A 805 16.77 1.66 -74.87
N VAL A 806 16.07 0.86 -74.04
CA VAL A 806 15.68 -0.51 -74.41
C VAL A 806 14.83 -0.58 -75.69
N TYR A 807 13.93 0.38 -75.94
CA TYR A 807 13.13 0.37 -77.17
C TYR A 807 13.96 0.61 -78.44
N GLU A 808 14.93 1.53 -78.37
CA GLU A 808 15.81 1.82 -79.50
C GLU A 808 16.76 0.65 -79.76
N VAL A 809 17.36 0.10 -78.71
CA VAL A 809 18.26 -1.05 -78.79
C VAL A 809 17.55 -2.28 -79.34
N LYS A 810 16.32 -2.53 -78.89
CA LYS A 810 15.47 -3.61 -79.42
C LYS A 810 15.27 -3.48 -80.93
N ARG A 811 14.95 -2.27 -81.42
CA ARG A 811 14.76 -2.02 -82.86
C ARG A 811 16.04 -2.30 -83.66
N ILE A 812 17.20 -1.82 -83.20
CA ILE A 812 18.46 -2.04 -83.90
C ILE A 812 18.88 -3.52 -83.87
N ALA A 813 18.60 -4.23 -82.77
CA ALA A 813 18.82 -5.67 -82.68
C ALA A 813 17.94 -6.47 -83.65
N GLU A 814 16.69 -6.04 -83.86
CA GLU A 814 15.77 -6.60 -84.85
C GLU A 814 16.28 -6.38 -86.28
N ASP A 815 16.70 -5.16 -86.62
CA ASP A 815 17.28 -4.82 -87.92
C ASP A 815 18.58 -5.60 -88.22
N SER A 816 19.34 -5.93 -87.17
CA SER A 816 20.61 -6.66 -87.26
C SER A 816 20.43 -8.18 -87.17
N ARG A 817 19.18 -8.66 -87.04
CA ARG A 817 18.82 -10.07 -86.82
C ARG A 817 19.57 -10.75 -85.68
N ALA A 818 19.92 -9.97 -84.65
CA ALA A 818 20.58 -10.43 -83.45
C ALA A 818 19.57 -11.13 -82.52
N SER A 819 19.07 -12.30 -82.91
CA SER A 819 17.88 -12.95 -82.36
C SER A 819 17.94 -13.21 -80.85
N LEU A 820 19.10 -13.61 -80.32
CA LEU A 820 19.28 -13.85 -78.88
C LEU A 820 19.31 -12.55 -78.08
N PHE A 821 19.93 -11.51 -78.60
CA PHE A 821 19.99 -10.19 -77.95
C PHE A 821 18.64 -9.46 -78.04
N LEU A 822 17.90 -9.64 -79.14
CA LEU A 822 16.53 -9.16 -79.30
C LEU A 822 15.61 -9.78 -78.23
N LYS A 823 15.74 -11.09 -78.00
CA LYS A 823 15.00 -11.79 -76.93
C LYS A 823 15.36 -11.23 -75.55
N LEU A 824 16.63 -10.95 -75.27
CA LEU A 824 17.05 -10.31 -74.02
C LEU A 824 16.39 -8.93 -73.81
N CYS A 825 16.30 -8.11 -74.87
CA CYS A 825 15.60 -6.83 -74.81
C CYS A 825 14.10 -7.00 -74.53
N GLN A 826 13.47 -7.99 -75.15
CA GLN A 826 12.04 -8.29 -74.94
C GLN A 826 11.78 -8.78 -73.51
N ASP A 827 12.58 -9.72 -73.02
CA ASP A 827 12.47 -10.26 -71.65
C ASP A 827 12.69 -9.15 -70.60
N PHE A 828 13.57 -8.18 -70.87
CA PHE A 828 13.75 -7.00 -70.03
C PHE A 828 12.51 -6.09 -70.01
N ILE A 829 11.88 -5.85 -71.17
CA ILE A 829 10.65 -5.05 -71.26
C ILE A 829 9.51 -5.77 -70.53
N ASP A 830 9.30 -7.06 -70.79
CA ASP A 830 8.20 -7.81 -70.21
C ASP A 830 8.34 -7.96 -68.68
N GLY A 831 9.57 -8.19 -68.20
CA GLY A 831 9.87 -8.27 -66.77
C GLY A 831 9.73 -6.93 -66.02
N ASN A 832 9.78 -5.79 -66.73
CA ASN A 832 9.78 -4.44 -66.13
C ASN A 832 8.71 -3.51 -66.76
N LEU A 833 7.66 -4.07 -67.36
CA LEU A 833 6.70 -3.37 -68.23
C LEU A 833 6.16 -2.08 -67.59
N ASP A 834 5.72 -2.17 -66.34
CA ASP A 834 5.17 -1.04 -65.57
C ASP A 834 6.19 0.09 -65.35
N ALA A 835 7.46 -0.24 -65.09
CA ALA A 835 8.52 0.74 -64.91
C ALA A 835 8.95 1.37 -66.25
N VAL A 836 9.03 0.56 -67.31
CA VAL A 836 9.34 1.02 -68.68
C VAL A 836 8.24 1.95 -69.20
N VAL A 837 6.97 1.62 -68.99
CA VAL A 837 5.85 2.49 -69.39
C VAL A 837 5.90 3.82 -68.65
N ARG A 838 6.13 3.82 -67.34
CA ARG A 838 6.27 5.07 -66.57
C ARG A 838 7.44 5.94 -67.04
N ALA A 839 8.61 5.34 -67.26
CA ALA A 839 9.81 6.01 -67.77
C ALA A 839 9.55 6.75 -69.11
N HIS A 840 8.80 6.15 -70.03
CA HIS A 840 8.56 6.69 -71.37
C HIS A 840 7.27 7.51 -71.53
N SER A 841 6.39 7.53 -70.52
CA SER A 841 5.08 8.18 -70.58
C SER A 841 5.10 9.71 -70.79
N GLN A 842 6.24 10.39 -70.62
CA GLN A 842 6.39 11.84 -70.88
C GLN A 842 7.10 12.21 -72.19
N ARG A 843 7.58 11.25 -73.00
CA ARG A 843 8.16 11.55 -74.33
C ARG A 843 7.12 11.64 -75.46
N SER A 844 5.84 11.48 -75.14
CA SER A 844 4.70 11.54 -76.07
C SER A 844 3.94 12.88 -76.04
N GLY A 845 4.56 13.94 -75.50
CA GLY A 845 4.02 15.30 -75.46
C GLY A 845 4.73 16.24 -76.44
#